data_AF-A0A534XI51-F1
#
_entry.id   AF-A0A534XI51-F1
#
_cell.length_a   1.000
_cell.length_b   1.000
_cell.length_c   1.000
_cell.angle_alpha   90.00
_cell.angle_beta   90.00
_cell.angle_gamma   90.00
#
_symmetry.space_group_name_H-M   'P 1'
#
loop_
_entity.id
_entity.type
_entity.pdbx_description
1 polymer ?
#
loop_
_entity_poly.entity_id
_entity_poly.type
_entity_poly.pdbx_seq_one_letter_code
_entity_poly.pdbx_strand_id
1 'polypeptide(L)'
;MDHDRLGAGGPGGDRALGPPRLPGAQVFRAGAALGRHRPSGRESGGARLLSAAGLPHRELAPLHLPGAGGGAARDGGAAPSAGARPRARLGARAAVRARDAGGRARGRVRRAGRDLRLDQPRDRRLVRDRADAARELRADGGARPDHVARLGGLRARAARHRHEPAEHRAALGEPRPLHDHDREGLSPRPGPVARPLPGGVAARARAGADRGLARVPALRLPRAIGGGDVRRERVLVALLGLVPLPARAEERADADLRRLFPEQAAVFVAAPGGLSRLKVPAEVLAACRPDLSDLRVFDRRGREVPYVIDTGPEARTRVEVKETVEAAILDVQREEMRREQGPPRQRESYALAAPATAPQAGAWELVFRTDRPRFVRRVDITAEAPDGGWRRIVDDGSLFRLPNIAKEKTRVTLPPLAGARLTVTLEGEDGFYLEPRLVFESARFLDPREEASVPLQELARRQADGRTIVELARPHGLVPDVLRLETATPAFDRTIEVWDVRPGGNDVLLGRASLFRLEAIAAVGESEMTLGPARGERLRVEIIDGDSAPLDGLTFAAVVRQPSLVFSLATGGGAEPAAVLYFGGGRAYAPRYDLAGLLPASGQALAGERASAAARLRDPSAAVAARLGSVEANPLFDGAPALGFAMRPGAVVDTRLYSERRALGVRPSSEGLSLLRLRAEDVAHARPDLADVRVVDAAARQWPYLLEPDAAPEWQPLGIPSPLRRERVSRYRLALPVSPIRLDQIVLDTDTPFFDRAFRLTATMEDKRESTLAQGRLVQRIGKPRPVSVDFPPARVVALELVVQDGDDAPLAFRAARARLILPELFLAAPAGDYFLLVGDPKASAPSYELTRVRDVVLAVSSAPVEARASGPNPDYSRARLAIERRGDLVPQVLLWTVLVAAVVVLTALTLRLARSGGDTPPPPA
;
A
#
# COMPACT_ATOMS: atom_id res chain seq x y z
N MET A 1 11.95 57.84 14.38
CA MET A 1 13.18 58.22 15.11
C MET A 1 13.01 59.65 15.58
N ASP A 2 13.40 59.95 16.81
CA ASP A 2 14.48 60.91 17.05
C ASP A 2 15.79 60.08 16.96
N HIS A 3 16.73 60.34 16.05
CA HIS A 3 17.72 61.44 15.97
C HIS A 3 18.94 61.22 16.88
N ASP A 4 20.09 60.82 16.31
CA ASP A 4 21.19 61.78 16.10
C ASP A 4 22.29 61.34 15.09
N ARG A 5 22.92 62.34 14.43
CA ARG A 5 24.27 62.39 13.79
C ARG A 5 24.81 61.29 12.83
N LEU A 6 24.74 61.56 11.52
CA LEU A 6 25.86 62.05 10.66
C LEU A 6 25.44 62.06 9.16
N GLY A 7 25.52 63.21 8.49
CA GLY A 7 25.29 63.36 7.03
C GLY A 7 26.61 63.34 6.23
N ALA A 8 26.67 63.55 4.91
CA ALA A 8 25.68 63.80 3.83
C ALA A 8 26.37 63.43 2.48
N GLY A 9 25.76 63.33 1.29
CA GLY A 9 24.38 63.47 0.80
C GLY A 9 24.28 63.02 -0.67
N GLY A 10 23.07 62.89 -1.24
CA GLY A 10 22.82 62.52 -2.66
C GLY A 10 22.85 63.73 -3.63
N PRO A 11 22.15 63.74 -4.79
CA PRO A 11 21.22 62.76 -5.44
C PRO A 11 21.82 62.14 -6.74
N GLY A 12 21.16 61.38 -7.62
CA GLY A 12 19.78 60.82 -7.70
C GLY A 12 19.00 61.23 -8.97
N GLY A 13 18.52 60.29 -9.81
CA GLY A 13 17.80 60.60 -11.06
C GLY A 13 17.41 59.42 -11.99
N ASP A 14 16.13 59.05 -11.94
CA ASP A 14 15.19 58.47 -12.94
C ASP A 14 15.58 57.97 -14.37
N ARG A 15 14.86 56.90 -14.78
CA ARG A 15 14.29 56.55 -16.11
C ARG A 15 15.12 55.93 -17.28
N ALA A 16 14.81 54.65 -17.51
CA ALA A 16 14.21 54.07 -18.73
C ALA A 16 15.01 53.88 -20.06
N LEU A 17 14.44 52.97 -20.88
CA LEU A 17 14.73 52.62 -22.30
C LEU A 17 15.79 51.52 -22.56
N GLY A 18 15.60 50.86 -23.72
CA GLY A 18 16.09 49.51 -24.03
C GLY A 18 17.42 49.40 -24.81
N PRO A 19 17.63 48.29 -25.54
CA PRO A 19 18.96 47.69 -25.78
C PRO A 19 19.74 48.29 -26.96
N PRO A 20 21.07 48.06 -27.02
CA PRO A 20 21.57 47.20 -28.11
C PRO A 20 22.85 46.36 -27.85
N ARG A 21 22.92 45.22 -28.56
CA ARG A 21 24.04 44.57 -29.30
C ARG A 21 25.52 44.59 -28.82
N LEU A 22 26.15 43.42 -29.00
CA LEU A 22 27.60 43.11 -29.12
C LEU A 22 28.40 44.14 -29.95
N PRO A 23 29.72 44.33 -29.69
CA PRO A 23 30.72 43.61 -30.51
C PRO A 23 32.11 43.33 -29.87
N GLY A 24 32.93 42.51 -30.55
CA GLY A 24 34.37 42.80 -30.71
C GLY A 24 35.39 41.92 -29.95
N ALA A 25 36.37 41.39 -30.67
CA ALA A 25 37.54 40.69 -30.14
C ALA A 25 38.83 41.50 -30.39
N GLN A 26 39.88 41.34 -29.56
CA GLN A 26 41.30 41.44 -29.99
C GLN A 26 42.37 41.02 -28.94
N VAL A 27 43.16 40.01 -29.37
CA VAL A 27 44.60 39.72 -29.20
C VAL A 27 45.53 40.78 -28.53
N PHE A 28 46.51 40.35 -27.70
CA PHE A 28 47.97 40.68 -27.85
C PHE A 28 48.94 39.76 -27.05
N ARG A 29 50.27 39.99 -27.17
CA ARG A 29 51.38 39.01 -27.14
C ARG A 29 52.24 38.90 -25.84
N ALA A 30 52.64 37.65 -25.54
CA ALA A 30 54.00 37.06 -25.34
C ALA A 30 55.18 37.77 -24.61
N GLY A 31 55.98 36.98 -23.87
CA GLY A 31 57.41 37.24 -23.57
C GLY A 31 58.09 36.35 -22.50
N ALA A 32 58.95 35.40 -22.95
CA ALA A 32 60.34 35.07 -22.49
C ALA A 32 60.71 34.75 -20.99
N ALA A 33 61.75 33.95 -20.63
CA ALA A 33 62.60 32.94 -21.31
C ALA A 33 63.57 32.21 -20.30
N LEU A 34 64.30 31.15 -20.78
CA LEU A 34 65.57 30.52 -20.26
C LEU A 34 65.52 29.66 -18.96
N GLY A 35 66.25 28.53 -18.80
CA GLY A 35 67.03 27.70 -19.75
C GLY A 35 68.02 26.68 -19.10
N ARG A 36 68.49 25.66 -19.89
CA ARG A 36 69.63 24.70 -19.67
C ARG A 36 69.41 23.50 -18.69
N HIS A 37 70.02 22.31 -18.82
CA HIS A 37 71.04 21.72 -19.73
C HIS A 37 70.73 20.22 -20.11
N ARG A 38 71.48 19.65 -21.09
CA ARG A 38 71.40 18.30 -21.75
C ARG A 38 72.81 17.63 -21.75
N PRO A 39 73.12 16.46 -22.38
CA PRO A 39 72.39 15.58 -23.36
C PRO A 39 72.18 14.15 -22.78
N SER A 40 72.10 12.99 -23.46
CA SER A 40 72.23 12.48 -24.86
C SER A 40 71.41 11.15 -25.01
N GLY A 41 71.26 10.46 -26.17
CA GLY A 41 71.57 10.80 -27.57
C GLY A 41 71.04 9.77 -28.61
N ARG A 42 70.94 10.20 -29.88
CA ARG A 42 70.54 9.49 -31.15
C ARG A 42 69.06 9.02 -31.25
N GLU A 43 68.20 9.48 -32.17
CA GLU A 43 68.23 9.83 -33.63
C GLU A 43 68.26 8.61 -34.59
N SER A 44 67.55 8.56 -35.73
CA SER A 44 66.60 9.48 -36.44
C SER A 44 65.48 8.62 -37.13
N GLY A 45 64.52 9.04 -37.97
CA GLY A 45 64.07 10.30 -38.63
C GLY A 45 63.20 9.92 -39.86
N GLY A 46 62.33 10.72 -40.50
CA GLY A 46 61.81 12.09 -40.29
C GLY A 46 60.97 12.57 -41.52
N ALA A 47 60.21 13.68 -41.38
CA ALA A 47 59.59 14.51 -42.45
C ALA A 47 58.43 13.91 -43.33
N ARG A 48 57.44 14.66 -43.87
CA ARG A 48 57.12 16.12 -43.84
C ARG A 48 55.64 16.45 -44.22
N LEU A 49 55.12 17.51 -43.60
CA LEU A 49 54.10 18.53 -43.99
C LEU A 49 53.39 18.46 -45.37
N LEU A 50 52.07 18.75 -45.40
CA LEU A 50 51.46 20.01 -45.93
C LEU A 50 49.91 20.03 -45.86
N SER A 51 49.29 21.20 -46.08
CA SER A 51 47.83 21.42 -46.13
C SER A 51 47.46 22.44 -47.22
N ALA A 52 46.30 22.31 -47.90
CA ALA A 52 45.30 23.37 -48.18
C ALA A 52 44.34 23.10 -49.39
N ALA A 53 43.06 23.48 -49.20
CA ALA A 53 42.07 24.06 -50.14
C ALA A 53 41.48 23.30 -51.36
N GLY A 54 40.13 23.36 -51.52
CA GLY A 54 39.51 23.76 -52.81
C GLY A 54 38.30 23.01 -53.46
N LEU A 55 37.07 23.09 -52.90
CA LEU A 55 35.73 23.13 -53.60
C LEU A 55 35.37 22.01 -54.66
N PRO A 56 34.20 22.04 -55.40
CA PRO A 56 32.86 21.64 -54.92
C PRO A 56 32.05 20.68 -55.85
N HIS A 57 30.79 20.33 -55.47
CA HIS A 57 29.74 19.60 -56.25
C HIS A 57 30.02 18.09 -56.53
N ARG A 58 29.06 17.17 -56.79
CA ARG A 58 27.60 17.23 -57.12
C ARG A 58 26.87 15.88 -56.83
N GLU A 59 25.55 15.92 -56.64
CA GLU A 59 24.47 14.93 -57.00
C GLU A 59 24.62 13.39 -56.84
N LEU A 60 23.61 12.76 -56.18
CA LEU A 60 22.81 11.55 -56.59
C LEU A 60 23.53 10.20 -56.93
N ALA A 61 23.01 8.97 -56.71
CA ALA A 61 21.77 8.39 -56.13
C ALA A 61 22.06 6.90 -55.71
N PRO A 62 21.07 6.02 -55.38
CA PRO A 62 21.32 4.78 -54.64
C PRO A 62 21.60 3.52 -55.49
N LEU A 63 22.29 2.55 -54.88
CA LEU A 63 22.60 1.24 -55.47
C LEU A 63 21.63 0.14 -54.99
N HIS A 64 21.00 -0.54 -55.96
CA HIS A 64 20.04 -1.62 -55.76
C HIS A 64 20.71 -2.96 -55.39
N LEU A 65 20.02 -3.76 -54.57
CA LEU A 65 20.28 -5.18 -54.36
C LEU A 65 19.34 -6.06 -55.21
N PRO A 66 19.87 -7.09 -55.87
CA PRO A 66 19.25 -8.41 -56.02
C PRO A 66 20.07 -9.48 -55.25
N GLY A 67 19.58 -10.67 -54.93
CA GLY A 67 18.27 -11.26 -55.24
C GLY A 67 18.35 -12.78 -55.46
N ALA A 68 18.20 -13.55 -54.36
CA ALA A 68 17.73 -14.96 -54.27
C ALA A 68 18.36 -16.12 -55.08
N GLY A 69 18.38 -17.30 -54.45
CA GLY A 69 18.66 -18.62 -55.04
C GLY A 69 20.07 -19.16 -54.72
N GLY A 70 20.28 -20.43 -54.37
CA GLY A 70 19.38 -21.58 -54.18
C GLY A 70 20.10 -22.89 -54.54
N GLY A 71 19.85 -24.00 -53.82
CA GLY A 71 20.38 -25.33 -54.18
C GLY A 71 21.11 -26.06 -53.03
N ALA A 72 21.08 -27.40 -53.05
CA ALA A 72 21.57 -28.25 -51.96
C ALA A 72 22.28 -29.54 -52.43
N ALA A 73 23.19 -30.01 -51.56
CA ALA A 73 23.65 -31.40 -51.35
C ALA A 73 24.66 -32.09 -52.32
N ARG A 74 25.44 -33.02 -51.71
CA ARG A 74 26.35 -34.06 -52.25
C ARG A 74 27.76 -33.60 -52.71
N ASP A 75 28.86 -34.37 -52.56
CA ASP A 75 29.17 -35.62 -51.82
C ASP A 75 30.72 -35.84 -51.72
N GLY A 76 31.21 -36.71 -50.81
CA GLY A 76 32.60 -37.25 -50.76
C GLY A 76 33.68 -36.35 -50.09
N GLY A 77 34.75 -36.82 -49.41
CA GLY A 77 35.30 -38.16 -49.16
C GLY A 77 36.36 -38.60 -50.19
N ALA A 78 37.62 -38.97 -49.88
CA ALA A 78 38.39 -38.95 -48.61
C ALA A 78 39.93 -39.15 -48.83
N ALA A 79 40.77 -38.57 -47.95
CA ALA A 79 42.15 -39.01 -47.55
C ALA A 79 43.29 -39.02 -48.62
N PRO A 80 44.59 -39.30 -48.31
CA PRO A 80 45.22 -39.69 -47.03
C PRO A 80 46.63 -39.08 -46.68
N SER A 81 47.23 -39.59 -45.58
CA SER A 81 48.65 -39.56 -45.13
C SER A 81 49.14 -38.34 -44.31
N ALA A 82 50.04 -38.45 -43.31
CA ALA A 82 50.45 -39.56 -42.42
C ALA A 82 51.26 -39.00 -41.21
N GLY A 83 51.32 -39.67 -40.04
CA GLY A 83 52.30 -39.29 -39.00
C GLY A 83 52.01 -39.69 -37.53
N ALA A 84 52.66 -40.77 -37.06
CA ALA A 84 53.09 -41.07 -35.68
C ALA A 84 52.11 -41.12 -34.46
N ARG A 85 52.17 -42.29 -33.79
CA ARG A 85 51.77 -42.64 -32.40
C ARG A 85 53.08 -42.89 -31.59
N PRO A 86 53.14 -43.19 -30.26
CA PRO A 86 52.14 -43.95 -29.47
C PRO A 86 51.97 -43.74 -27.93
N ARG A 87 50.81 -44.24 -27.41
CA ARG A 87 50.55 -44.86 -26.06
C ARG A 87 50.60 -43.92 -24.82
N ALA A 88 49.85 -44.12 -23.73
CA ALA A 88 48.80 -45.09 -23.29
C ALA A 88 48.13 -44.51 -22.00
N ARG A 89 46.98 -44.93 -21.44
CA ARG A 89 45.85 -45.83 -21.80
C ARG A 89 44.63 -45.47 -20.88
N LEU A 90 43.44 -45.92 -21.28
CA LEU A 90 42.17 -46.20 -20.55
C LEU A 90 42.12 -46.00 -19.00
N GLY A 91 40.97 -45.69 -18.40
CA GLY A 91 39.61 -45.54 -18.93
C GLY A 91 38.54 -45.70 -17.82
N ALA A 92 37.28 -45.36 -18.09
CA ALA A 92 36.19 -45.44 -17.12
C ALA A 92 35.14 -46.50 -17.50
N ARG A 93 34.69 -47.30 -16.51
CA ARG A 93 33.26 -47.67 -16.29
C ARG A 93 33.07 -48.71 -15.16
N ALA A 94 32.17 -48.36 -14.23
CA ALA A 94 31.08 -49.15 -13.65
C ALA A 94 31.32 -50.47 -12.85
N ALA A 95 30.52 -50.56 -11.77
CA ALA A 95 29.74 -51.72 -11.32
C ALA A 95 30.21 -52.62 -10.14
N VAL A 96 29.49 -52.44 -9.01
CA VAL A 96 28.76 -53.48 -8.24
C VAL A 96 29.49 -54.40 -7.22
N ARG A 97 28.98 -54.34 -5.97
CA ARG A 97 28.96 -55.31 -4.84
C ARG A 97 30.28 -55.91 -4.29
N ALA A 98 30.39 -55.84 -2.97
CA ALA A 98 30.57 -57.04 -2.12
C ALA A 98 29.84 -56.85 -0.76
N ARG A 99 29.42 -57.96 -0.14
CA ARG A 99 28.95 -58.03 1.26
C ARG A 99 30.05 -58.67 2.12
N ASP A 100 29.89 -58.53 3.43
CA ASP A 100 30.04 -59.56 4.51
C ASP A 100 30.88 -59.07 5.70
N ALA A 101 30.83 -59.66 6.91
CA ALA A 101 29.71 -60.21 7.69
C ALA A 101 30.20 -60.54 9.12
N GLY A 102 29.31 -60.49 10.13
CA GLY A 102 29.50 -61.12 11.45
C GLY A 102 30.11 -60.25 12.58
N GLY A 103 29.59 -60.27 13.82
CA GLY A 103 28.30 -60.83 14.26
C GLY A 103 28.09 -60.94 15.78
N ARG A 104 26.80 -61.14 16.18
CA ARG A 104 26.27 -61.80 17.42
C ARG A 104 26.50 -61.05 18.77
N ALA A 105 25.59 -61.08 19.77
CA ALA A 105 24.32 -61.81 19.94
C ALA A 105 23.33 -61.19 20.99
N ARG A 106 22.02 -61.54 20.87
CA ARG A 106 20.94 -61.58 21.91
C ARG A 106 20.50 -60.24 22.57
N GLY A 107 19.21 -59.89 22.74
CA GLY A 107 17.93 -60.49 22.30
C GLY A 107 16.67 -59.80 22.91
N ARG A 108 15.46 -60.15 22.42
CA ARG A 108 14.08 -59.82 22.89
C ARG A 108 13.37 -58.49 22.47
N VAL A 109 12.80 -58.52 21.26
CA VAL A 109 11.34 -58.43 20.93
C VAL A 109 10.41 -57.56 21.81
N ARG A 110 9.80 -56.52 21.22
CA ARG A 110 8.33 -56.44 20.91
C ARG A 110 8.02 -55.34 19.87
N ARG A 111 6.84 -55.43 19.24
CA ARG A 111 6.48 -54.76 17.97
C ARG A 111 6.12 -53.28 18.12
N ALA A 112 6.38 -52.50 17.08
CA ALA A 112 5.83 -51.16 16.86
C ALA A 112 4.73 -51.18 15.79
N GLY A 113 3.61 -50.51 16.04
CA GLY A 113 2.72 -49.95 15.01
C GLY A 113 3.00 -48.46 14.89
N ARG A 114 3.03 -47.91 13.67
CA ARG A 114 3.31 -46.49 13.43
C ARG A 114 2.05 -45.77 12.99
N ASP A 115 1.64 -44.76 13.75
CA ASP A 115 0.78 -43.70 13.24
C ASP A 115 1.60 -42.70 12.41
N LEU A 116 1.03 -42.26 11.29
CA LEU A 116 1.62 -41.25 10.41
C LEU A 116 0.86 -39.92 10.56
N ARG A 117 1.61 -38.93 11.06
CA ARG A 117 1.48 -37.47 10.93
C ARG A 117 0.22 -36.94 10.22
N LEU A 118 -0.52 -36.12 10.95
CA LEU A 118 -1.41 -35.08 10.41
C LEU A 118 -0.74 -33.71 10.63
N ASP A 119 -0.28 -33.09 9.54
CA ASP A 119 0.11 -31.68 9.51
C ASP A 119 -1.03 -30.80 8.93
N GLN A 120 -0.88 -29.49 9.14
CA GLN A 120 -1.99 -28.52 9.27
C GLN A 120 -2.69 -28.08 7.97
N PRO A 121 -3.93 -27.55 8.04
CA PRO A 121 -4.65 -27.04 6.88
C PRO A 121 -4.59 -25.50 6.67
N ARG A 122 -4.47 -25.12 5.38
CA ARG A 122 -5.03 -23.93 4.68
C ARG A 122 -4.36 -22.54 4.81
N ASP A 123 -3.88 -22.05 3.66
CA ASP A 123 -4.48 -20.93 2.91
C ASP A 123 -4.10 -21.11 1.41
N ARG A 124 -5.00 -21.28 0.43
CA ARG A 124 -5.92 -20.34 -0.24
C ARG A 124 -5.27 -19.08 -0.85
N ARG A 125 -4.85 -19.17 -2.13
CA ARG A 125 -4.90 -18.04 -3.09
C ARG A 125 -5.39 -18.47 -4.48
N LEU A 126 -5.82 -17.46 -5.22
CA LEU A 126 -6.51 -17.43 -6.52
C LEU A 126 -5.66 -16.55 -7.48
N VAL A 127 -5.69 -16.59 -8.82
CA VAL A 127 -6.34 -17.46 -9.84
C VAL A 127 -5.71 -17.07 -11.22
N ARG A 128 -5.79 -17.96 -12.25
CA ARG A 128 -5.44 -17.68 -13.69
C ARG A 128 -3.92 -17.48 -13.98
N ASP A 129 -3.40 -17.71 -15.19
CA ASP A 129 -4.03 -17.60 -16.53
C ASP A 129 -3.86 -18.80 -17.51
N ARG A 130 -4.55 -18.70 -18.66
CA ARG A 130 -4.68 -19.71 -19.74
C ARG A 130 -3.47 -19.81 -20.68
N ALA A 131 -3.34 -20.98 -21.32
CA ALA A 131 -3.10 -21.09 -22.78
C ALA A 131 -3.64 -22.43 -23.32
N ASP A 132 -3.95 -22.48 -24.62
CA ASP A 132 -4.72 -23.54 -25.27
C ASP A 132 -3.92 -24.81 -25.62
N ALA A 133 -4.62 -25.96 -25.67
CA ALA A 133 -4.53 -26.92 -26.78
C ALA A 133 -5.68 -27.94 -26.71
N ALA A 134 -6.50 -28.00 -27.76
CA ALA A 134 -7.44 -29.10 -27.95
C ALA A 134 -6.74 -30.28 -28.65
N ARG A 135 -6.95 -31.51 -28.17
CA ARG A 135 -7.31 -32.66 -29.00
C ARG A 135 -7.61 -33.94 -28.19
N GLU A 136 -8.66 -34.62 -28.63
CA GLU A 136 -8.80 -36.09 -28.68
C GLU A 136 -8.60 -36.89 -27.37
N LEU A 137 -9.69 -37.47 -26.83
CA LEU A 137 -10.03 -38.88 -27.13
C LEU A 137 -11.38 -39.30 -26.51
N ARG A 138 -12.25 -39.81 -27.39
CA ARG A 138 -13.29 -40.86 -27.24
C ARG A 138 -13.99 -41.03 -25.89
N ALA A 139 -15.32 -40.91 -25.93
CA ALA A 139 -16.21 -41.56 -24.99
C ALA A 139 -16.42 -43.04 -25.35
N ASP A 140 -16.43 -43.89 -24.34
CA ASP A 140 -17.12 -45.18 -24.20
C ASP A 140 -17.38 -45.32 -22.68
N GLY A 141 -18.49 -45.81 -22.15
CA GLY A 141 -19.74 -46.27 -22.75
C GLY A 141 -20.54 -46.99 -21.64
N GLY A 142 -21.87 -46.90 -21.63
CA GLY A 142 -22.70 -47.69 -20.69
C GLY A 142 -23.71 -46.91 -19.84
N ALA A 143 -24.88 -46.65 -20.41
CA ALA A 143 -26.13 -46.67 -19.63
C ALA A 143 -26.52 -48.17 -19.38
N ARG A 144 -27.36 -48.58 -18.42
CA ARG A 144 -28.66 -48.03 -17.98
C ARG A 144 -29.05 -48.54 -16.58
N PRO A 145 -30.08 -47.95 -15.94
CA PRO A 145 -30.79 -48.54 -14.80
C PRO A 145 -31.99 -49.43 -15.20
N ASP A 146 -32.65 -49.96 -14.17
CA ASP A 146 -34.07 -50.38 -14.04
C ASP A 146 -34.49 -51.87 -13.99
N HIS A 147 -35.48 -52.07 -13.10
CA HIS A 147 -36.17 -53.30 -12.68
C HIS A 147 -37.08 -53.93 -13.75
N VAL A 148 -37.49 -55.19 -13.56
CA VAL A 148 -38.75 -55.72 -14.14
C VAL A 148 -39.49 -56.71 -13.23
N ALA A 149 -40.71 -56.35 -12.80
CA ALA A 149 -41.92 -57.20 -12.65
C ALA A 149 -43.08 -56.34 -12.09
N ARG A 150 -43.80 -55.53 -12.87
CA ARG A 150 -44.86 -55.80 -13.88
C ARG A 150 -46.26 -56.14 -13.33
N LEU A 151 -47.20 -55.23 -13.59
CA LEU A 151 -48.60 -55.39 -14.03
C LEU A 151 -49.18 -53.96 -14.15
N GLY A 152 -50.01 -53.55 -15.11
CA GLY A 152 -50.44 -54.11 -16.40
C GLY A 152 -50.76 -52.92 -17.34
N GLY A 153 -51.08 -53.15 -18.62
CA GLY A 153 -51.20 -52.04 -19.59
C GLY A 153 -52.42 -52.13 -20.52
N LEU A 154 -52.65 -51.06 -21.28
CA LEU A 154 -53.51 -51.00 -22.47
C LEU A 154 -52.93 -49.96 -23.46
N ARG A 155 -53.20 -50.15 -24.76
CA ARG A 155 -52.53 -49.44 -25.89
C ARG A 155 -53.56 -48.89 -26.89
N ALA A 156 -53.05 -48.07 -27.82
CA ALA A 156 -53.65 -47.59 -29.09
C ALA A 156 -54.43 -46.26 -28.98
N ARG A 157 -54.45 -45.37 -29.99
CA ARG A 157 -53.74 -45.32 -31.31
C ARG A 157 -53.60 -43.85 -31.75
N ALA A 158 -52.83 -43.57 -32.80
CA ALA A 158 -52.60 -42.20 -33.29
C ALA A 158 -53.79 -41.61 -34.09
N ALA A 159 -54.02 -40.28 -34.00
CA ALA A 159 -53.73 -39.32 -35.10
C ALA A 159 -54.30 -37.88 -34.88
N ARG A 160 -53.70 -36.91 -35.60
CA ARG A 160 -54.22 -35.60 -36.10
C ARG A 160 -54.00 -34.26 -35.32
N HIS A 161 -53.15 -33.43 -35.95
CA HIS A 161 -53.33 -32.03 -36.41
C HIS A 161 -53.66 -30.81 -35.50
N ARG A 162 -52.84 -29.75 -35.73
CA ARG A 162 -53.10 -28.28 -35.70
C ARG A 162 -53.50 -27.69 -34.32
N HIS A 163 -53.04 -26.50 -33.88
CA HIS A 163 -52.58 -25.29 -34.59
C HIS A 163 -51.45 -24.55 -33.83
N GLU A 164 -50.52 -23.92 -34.56
CA GLU A 164 -49.82 -22.66 -34.21
C GLU A 164 -50.75 -21.45 -34.52
N PRO A 165 -50.52 -20.17 -34.08
CA PRO A 165 -49.24 -19.45 -33.90
C PRO A 165 -49.24 -18.52 -32.62
N ALA A 166 -48.45 -17.44 -32.39
CA ALA A 166 -47.62 -16.59 -33.26
C ALA A 166 -46.52 -15.77 -32.54
N GLU A 167 -45.54 -15.32 -33.31
CA GLU A 167 -44.67 -14.14 -33.05
C GLU A 167 -45.37 -12.84 -33.51
N HIS A 168 -45.03 -11.66 -32.93
CA HIS A 168 -44.47 -10.46 -33.64
C HIS A 168 -44.63 -9.11 -32.91
N ARG A 169 -43.67 -8.21 -33.22
CA ARG A 169 -43.69 -6.72 -33.21
C ARG A 169 -43.53 -5.90 -31.92
N ALA A 170 -42.98 -4.71 -32.15
CA ALA A 170 -42.76 -3.59 -31.23
C ALA A 170 -43.21 -2.27 -31.91
N ALA A 171 -43.53 -1.21 -31.13
CA ALA A 171 -43.31 0.21 -31.47
C ALA A 171 -43.76 1.19 -30.35
N LEU A 172 -42.93 2.19 -30.09
CA LEU A 172 -43.16 3.63 -29.76
C LEU A 172 -44.50 4.13 -29.13
N GLY A 173 -44.38 5.02 -28.12
CA GLY A 173 -45.41 6.05 -27.80
C GLY A 173 -45.47 6.53 -26.33
N GLU A 174 -45.15 7.81 -26.06
CA GLU A 174 -45.55 8.56 -24.83
C GLU A 174 -47.02 9.11 -24.97
N PRO A 175 -47.68 9.87 -24.04
CA PRO A 175 -47.25 10.41 -22.72
C PRO A 175 -48.30 10.46 -21.54
N ARG A 176 -47.80 10.60 -20.27
CA ARG A 176 -48.45 11.26 -19.07
C ARG A 176 -49.79 10.68 -18.53
N PRO A 177 -50.40 11.14 -17.38
CA PRO A 177 -50.01 12.17 -16.38
C PRO A 177 -50.03 11.72 -14.87
N LEU A 178 -50.02 12.71 -13.95
CA LEU A 178 -49.89 12.66 -12.48
C LEU A 178 -51.17 12.33 -11.67
N HIS A 179 -50.96 11.93 -10.40
CA HIS A 179 -51.72 12.15 -9.13
C HIS A 179 -52.07 10.85 -8.38
N ASP A 180 -52.47 10.85 -7.10
CA ASP A 180 -52.00 11.55 -5.87
C ASP A 180 -52.87 10.98 -4.72
N HIS A 181 -52.36 10.98 -3.48
CA HIS A 181 -53.09 10.58 -2.25
C HIS A 181 -53.47 9.06 -2.23
N ASP A 182 -53.80 8.40 -1.12
CA ASP A 182 -54.42 8.92 0.10
C ASP A 182 -53.97 8.26 1.42
N ARG A 183 -54.40 8.88 2.52
CA ARG A 183 -54.24 8.38 3.90
C ARG A 183 -55.44 7.49 4.26
N GLU A 184 -55.21 6.43 5.03
CA GLU A 184 -56.30 5.81 5.81
C GLU A 184 -56.07 5.95 7.31
N GLY A 185 -57.11 6.48 7.98
CA GLY A 185 -57.16 6.73 9.41
C GLY A 185 -57.94 5.68 10.18
N LEU A 186 -57.76 5.69 11.50
CA LEU A 186 -58.41 4.79 12.47
C LEU A 186 -59.94 4.97 12.52
N SER A 187 -60.62 3.92 12.98
CA SER A 187 -61.84 4.10 13.80
C SER A 187 -62.02 2.97 14.85
N PRO A 188 -62.75 3.23 15.96
CA PRO A 188 -62.50 2.56 17.25
C PRO A 188 -63.75 1.88 17.85
N ARG A 189 -63.65 1.38 19.11
CA ARG A 189 -64.70 1.17 20.17
C ARG A 189 -64.61 -0.20 20.93
N PRO A 190 -65.16 -0.35 22.16
CA PRO A 190 -64.34 -0.78 23.31
C PRO A 190 -64.91 -1.95 24.16
N GLY A 191 -64.19 -2.37 25.22
CA GLY A 191 -64.67 -3.34 26.22
C GLY A 191 -63.76 -3.44 27.47
N PRO A 192 -64.26 -3.85 28.67
CA PRO A 192 -63.67 -3.41 29.94
C PRO A 192 -62.89 -4.44 30.79
N VAL A 193 -61.86 -3.92 31.47
CA VAL A 193 -61.31 -4.21 32.82
C VAL A 193 -61.46 -5.62 33.45
N ALA A 194 -60.30 -6.24 33.76
CA ALA A 194 -60.07 -7.03 34.98
C ALA A 194 -58.61 -6.84 35.48
N ARG A 195 -58.36 -7.12 36.77
CA ARG A 195 -57.16 -6.70 37.55
C ARG A 195 -56.03 -7.77 37.61
N PRO A 196 -54.85 -7.50 38.22
CA PRO A 196 -53.55 -7.94 37.67
C PRO A 196 -52.90 -9.15 38.36
N LEU A 197 -51.92 -9.76 37.68
CA LEU A 197 -50.87 -10.60 38.27
C LEU A 197 -49.51 -10.33 37.57
N PRO A 198 -48.36 -10.71 38.17
CA PRO A 198 -47.12 -9.93 38.05
C PRO A 198 -46.07 -10.50 37.09
N GLY A 199 -45.09 -9.64 36.77
CA GLY A 199 -43.68 -10.02 36.96
C GLY A 199 -43.05 -11.06 36.04
N GLY A 200 -42.98 -10.76 34.74
CA GLY A 200 -41.75 -10.99 33.97
C GLY A 200 -41.45 -12.39 33.42
N VAL A 201 -41.69 -12.58 32.12
CA VAL A 201 -40.80 -13.36 31.23
C VAL A 201 -40.69 -12.60 29.89
N ALA A 202 -39.47 -12.45 29.38
CA ALA A 202 -39.24 -11.79 28.10
C ALA A 202 -39.59 -12.73 26.92
N ALA A 203 -40.56 -12.32 26.10
CA ALA A 203 -40.88 -13.01 24.84
C ALA A 203 -39.90 -12.58 23.73
N ARG A 204 -39.36 -13.56 22.98
CA ARG A 204 -38.54 -13.32 21.78
C ARG A 204 -39.37 -12.70 20.65
N ALA A 205 -38.79 -11.76 19.92
CA ALA A 205 -39.10 -11.55 18.50
C ALA A 205 -37.98 -12.15 17.64
N ARG A 206 -38.33 -12.88 16.57
CA ARG A 206 -37.37 -13.48 15.62
C ARG A 206 -37.13 -12.55 14.42
N ALA A 207 -35.87 -12.47 14.02
CA ALA A 207 -35.31 -12.38 12.65
C ALA A 207 -35.97 -11.45 11.60
N GLY A 208 -35.14 -10.57 11.03
CA GLY A 208 -35.49 -9.79 9.83
C GLY A 208 -34.54 -8.62 9.52
N ALA A 209 -33.22 -8.83 9.52
CA ALA A 209 -32.25 -7.80 9.12
C ALA A 209 -30.94 -8.40 8.58
N ASP A 210 -30.28 -7.66 7.70
CA ASP A 210 -29.30 -8.15 6.73
C ASP A 210 -27.87 -8.42 7.25
N ARG A 211 -27.10 -9.23 6.51
CA ARG A 211 -25.69 -9.53 6.80
C ARG A 211 -24.78 -8.38 6.33
N GLY A 212 -24.55 -7.39 7.20
CA GLY A 212 -23.53 -6.37 6.93
C GLY A 212 -23.33 -5.26 7.95
N LEU A 213 -24.18 -5.13 8.98
CA LEU A 213 -24.17 -3.98 9.89
C LEU A 213 -24.10 -4.42 11.37
N ALA A 214 -22.96 -4.16 12.01
CA ALA A 214 -22.87 -4.14 13.46
C ALA A 214 -23.55 -2.88 14.01
N ARG A 215 -24.66 -3.03 14.74
CA ARG A 215 -25.31 -1.91 15.44
C ARG A 215 -24.50 -1.54 16.68
N VAL A 216 -23.80 -0.41 16.63
CA VAL A 216 -23.25 0.24 17.83
C VAL A 216 -24.42 0.91 18.57
N PRO A 217 -24.60 0.70 19.89
CA PRO A 217 -25.64 1.41 20.64
C PRO A 217 -25.26 2.88 20.83
N ALA A 218 -26.18 3.79 20.50
CA ALA A 218 -26.00 5.21 20.76
C ALA A 218 -25.86 5.46 22.27
N LEU A 219 -24.71 6.03 22.66
CA LEU A 219 -24.38 6.34 24.04
C LEU A 219 -25.37 7.38 24.60
N ARG A 220 -26.18 6.98 25.59
CA ARG A 220 -26.97 7.94 26.37
C ARG A 220 -26.03 8.61 27.38
N LEU A 221 -25.77 9.90 27.20
CA LEU A 221 -25.11 10.74 28.20
C LEU A 221 -25.92 10.75 29.51
N PRO A 222 -25.36 10.34 30.66
CA PRO A 222 -25.94 10.65 31.95
C PRO A 222 -25.80 12.14 32.21
N ARG A 223 -26.92 12.80 32.50
CA ARG A 223 -26.93 14.21 32.92
C ARG A 223 -26.25 14.32 34.28
N ALA A 224 -25.35 15.29 34.45
CA ALA A 224 -24.63 15.48 35.71
C ALA A 224 -25.60 15.67 36.88
N ILE A 225 -25.42 14.87 37.94
CA ILE A 225 -26.06 15.07 39.24
C ILE A 225 -24.98 15.55 40.20
N GLY A 226 -25.01 16.85 40.50
CA GLY A 226 -24.32 17.41 41.66
C GLY A 226 -25.24 17.45 42.86
N GLY A 227 -24.70 17.15 44.04
CA GLY A 227 -25.43 17.05 45.31
C GLY A 227 -24.89 15.85 46.10
N GLY A 228 -24.32 15.99 47.30
CA GLY A 228 -24.34 17.13 48.23
C GLY A 228 -25.40 16.90 49.28
N ASP A 229 -25.04 16.16 50.34
CA ASP A 229 -25.93 15.80 51.44
C ASP A 229 -26.34 17.02 52.28
N VAL A 230 -27.56 17.53 52.08
CA VAL A 230 -28.27 18.36 53.06
C VAL A 230 -29.74 17.94 53.15
N ARG A 231 -30.31 18.09 54.35
CA ARG A 231 -31.55 17.45 54.81
C ARG A 231 -32.84 17.99 54.17
N ARG A 232 -33.88 17.15 54.25
CA ARG A 232 -35.30 17.43 53.93
C ARG A 232 -35.78 18.78 54.50
N GLU A 233 -36.52 19.57 53.71
CA GLU A 233 -37.93 19.89 54.02
C GLU A 233 -38.76 20.52 52.86
N ARG A 234 -40.05 20.21 52.94
CA ARG A 234 -41.32 20.55 52.23
C ARG A 234 -41.54 21.85 51.38
N VAL A 235 -42.68 21.81 50.66
CA VAL A 235 -43.50 22.89 50.00
C VAL A 235 -42.98 23.33 48.62
N LEU A 236 -43.62 23.08 47.46
CA LEU A 236 -44.95 23.43 46.90
C LEU A 236 -45.06 24.92 46.46
N VAL A 237 -45.87 25.19 45.40
CA VAL A 237 -46.00 26.47 44.62
C VAL A 237 -44.89 26.62 43.57
N ALA A 238 -45.10 26.91 42.27
CA ALA A 238 -46.28 26.99 41.38
C ALA A 238 -45.80 26.53 39.97
N LEU A 239 -46.59 26.07 38.98
CA LEU A 239 -48.02 26.15 38.69
C LEU A 239 -48.59 27.53 38.32
N LEU A 240 -47.80 28.36 37.63
CA LEU A 240 -48.24 29.45 36.74
C LEU A 240 -47.03 29.95 35.93
N GLY A 241 -47.09 29.88 34.59
CA GLY A 241 -45.96 30.31 33.72
C GLY A 241 -45.80 29.56 32.40
N LEU A 242 -46.89 29.04 31.80
CA LEU A 242 -46.82 28.32 30.53
C LEU A 242 -46.82 29.28 29.33
N VAL A 243 -45.69 29.97 29.12
CA VAL A 243 -45.44 30.71 27.87
C VAL A 243 -44.96 29.72 26.82
N PRO A 244 -45.62 29.60 25.65
CA PRO A 244 -45.09 28.81 24.55
C PRO A 244 -43.95 29.58 23.90
N LEU A 245 -42.73 29.43 24.44
CA LEU A 245 -41.53 29.76 23.69
C LEU A 245 -41.57 28.92 22.41
N PRO A 246 -41.54 29.53 21.20
CA PRO A 246 -41.43 28.75 19.99
C PRO A 246 -40.11 28.00 20.09
N ALA A 247 -40.20 26.67 20.08
CA ALA A 247 -39.02 25.84 19.91
C ALA A 247 -38.43 26.18 18.55
N ARG A 248 -37.46 27.09 18.54
CA ARG A 248 -36.46 27.09 17.48
C ARG A 248 -35.91 25.68 17.50
N ALA A 249 -36.20 24.94 16.43
CA ALA A 249 -35.31 23.89 16.04
C ALA A 249 -33.96 24.58 15.86
N GLU A 250 -33.10 24.46 16.87
CA GLU A 250 -31.68 24.32 16.58
C GLU A 250 -31.62 23.12 15.64
N GLU A 251 -31.59 23.42 14.33
CA GLU A 251 -30.77 22.67 13.41
C GLU A 251 -29.52 22.30 14.20
N ARG A 252 -29.33 20.99 14.41
CA ARG A 252 -28.08 20.51 15.00
C ARG A 252 -27.00 21.15 14.14
N ALA A 253 -26.22 22.04 14.75
CA ALA A 253 -25.14 22.68 14.04
C ALA A 253 -24.19 21.56 13.63
N ASP A 254 -24.32 21.08 12.39
CA ASP A 254 -23.38 20.16 11.79
C ASP A 254 -22.02 20.83 11.96
N ALA A 255 -21.13 20.16 12.70
CA ALA A 255 -19.88 20.75 13.13
C ALA A 255 -19.14 21.22 11.88
N ASP A 256 -18.98 22.54 11.76
CA ASP A 256 -18.57 23.20 10.51
C ASP A 256 -17.32 22.53 9.95
N LEU A 257 -17.50 21.70 8.91
CA LEU A 257 -16.47 20.79 8.42
C LEU A 257 -15.20 21.53 8.02
N ARG A 258 -15.33 22.79 7.59
CA ARG A 258 -14.20 23.67 7.26
C ARG A 258 -13.20 23.79 8.41
N ARG A 259 -13.64 23.66 9.67
CA ARG A 259 -12.76 23.71 10.85
C ARG A 259 -11.83 22.49 10.98
N LEU A 260 -12.08 21.40 10.27
CA LEU A 260 -11.26 20.18 10.35
C LEU A 260 -10.01 20.22 9.46
N PHE A 261 -9.93 21.16 8.51
CA PHE A 261 -8.88 21.24 7.49
C PHE A 261 -7.87 22.35 7.82
N PRO A 262 -6.56 22.05 7.97
CA PRO A 262 -5.55 23.07 8.29
C PRO A 262 -5.25 24.03 7.14
N GLU A 263 -5.41 23.58 5.90
CA GLU A 263 -5.00 24.34 4.71
C GLU A 263 -6.19 24.58 3.79
N GLN A 264 -6.15 25.72 3.08
CA GLN A 264 -7.11 26.11 2.08
C GLN A 264 -6.43 26.72 0.85
N ALA A 265 -7.08 26.66 -0.30
CA ALA A 265 -6.64 27.34 -1.52
C ALA A 265 -7.82 27.75 -2.40
N ALA A 266 -7.73 28.92 -3.02
CA ALA A 266 -8.77 29.44 -3.90
C ALA A 266 -8.86 28.62 -5.21
N VAL A 267 -10.07 28.29 -5.66
CA VAL A 267 -10.33 27.58 -6.92
C VAL A 267 -10.97 28.54 -7.92
N PHE A 268 -10.37 28.67 -9.10
CA PHE A 268 -10.88 29.54 -10.16
C PHE A 268 -11.26 28.69 -11.39
N VAL A 269 -12.39 29.02 -12.00
CA VAL A 269 -13.00 28.30 -13.14
C VAL A 269 -13.20 29.29 -14.29
N ALA A 270 -12.76 28.94 -15.49
CA ALA A 270 -12.93 29.77 -16.68
C ALA A 270 -14.40 29.77 -17.17
N ALA A 271 -14.75 30.74 -18.01
CA ALA A 271 -16.09 30.85 -18.59
C ALA A 271 -16.20 30.07 -19.93
N PRO A 272 -17.38 29.50 -20.26
CA PRO A 272 -18.55 29.34 -19.39
C PRO A 272 -18.34 28.20 -18.39
N GLY A 273 -18.84 28.35 -17.16
CA GLY A 273 -18.75 27.32 -16.13
C GLY A 273 -19.62 26.10 -16.42
N GLY A 274 -19.58 25.13 -15.51
CA GLY A 274 -20.22 23.83 -15.65
C GLY A 274 -19.31 22.73 -15.10
N LEU A 275 -19.18 21.63 -15.86
CA LEU A 275 -18.23 20.57 -15.53
C LEU A 275 -16.80 21.12 -15.60
N SER A 276 -16.09 21.04 -14.49
CA SER A 276 -14.77 21.62 -14.28
C SER A 276 -13.80 20.55 -13.79
N ARG A 277 -12.55 20.58 -14.27
CA ARG A 277 -11.47 19.65 -13.88
C ARG A 277 -10.33 20.43 -13.23
N LEU A 278 -10.06 20.16 -11.96
CA LEU A 278 -8.93 20.69 -11.21
C LEU A 278 -7.85 19.60 -11.05
N LYS A 279 -6.66 19.80 -11.62
CA LYS A 279 -5.51 18.94 -11.33
C LYS A 279 -5.05 19.18 -9.89
N VAL A 280 -4.86 18.12 -9.11
CA VAL A 280 -4.38 18.25 -7.73
C VAL A 280 -2.84 18.45 -7.77
N PRO A 281 -2.29 19.57 -7.27
CA PRO A 281 -0.84 19.81 -7.32
C PRO A 281 -0.09 19.00 -6.26
N ALA A 282 1.22 18.85 -6.47
CA ALA A 282 2.13 18.12 -5.58
C ALA A 282 2.01 18.51 -4.09
N GLU A 283 1.88 19.80 -3.82
CA GLU A 283 1.74 20.37 -2.46
C GLU A 283 0.49 19.83 -1.75
N VAL A 284 -0.66 19.83 -2.44
CA VAL A 284 -1.92 19.26 -1.91
C VAL A 284 -1.80 17.74 -1.73
N LEU A 285 -1.15 17.03 -2.66
CA LEU A 285 -0.93 15.57 -2.53
C LEU A 285 -0.02 15.20 -1.35
N ALA A 286 0.92 16.07 -0.98
CA ALA A 286 1.78 15.88 0.19
C ALA A 286 1.05 16.16 1.52
N ALA A 287 0.10 17.11 1.52
CA ALA A 287 -0.71 17.48 2.69
C ALA A 287 -1.89 16.53 2.95
N CYS A 288 -2.49 15.94 1.92
CA CYS A 288 -3.64 15.02 2.03
C CYS A 288 -3.26 13.58 2.45
N ARG A 289 -4.28 12.72 2.59
CA ARG A 289 -4.19 11.25 2.67
C ARG A 289 -4.12 10.57 1.30
N PRO A 290 -3.67 9.29 1.22
CA PRO A 290 -3.51 8.59 -0.06
C PRO A 290 -4.79 8.38 -0.86
N ASP A 291 -5.94 8.45 -0.20
CA ASP A 291 -7.27 8.31 -0.79
C ASP A 291 -7.97 9.66 -1.04
N LEU A 292 -7.32 10.78 -0.70
CA LEU A 292 -7.87 12.14 -0.73
C LEU A 292 -9.22 12.29 0.01
N SER A 293 -9.44 11.46 1.05
CA SER A 293 -10.63 11.50 1.90
C SER A 293 -10.77 12.80 2.72
N ASP A 294 -9.63 13.46 2.94
CA ASP A 294 -9.41 14.64 3.77
C ASP A 294 -9.27 15.94 2.95
N LEU A 295 -9.94 15.98 1.81
CA LEU A 295 -10.10 17.14 0.94
C LEU A 295 -11.59 17.48 0.78
N ARG A 296 -11.93 18.76 0.60
CA ARG A 296 -13.28 19.27 0.31
C ARG A 296 -13.27 20.50 -0.58
N VAL A 297 -14.29 20.63 -1.42
CA VAL A 297 -14.56 21.84 -2.22
C VAL A 297 -15.81 22.51 -1.65
N PHE A 298 -15.75 23.81 -1.39
CA PHE A 298 -16.91 24.61 -0.95
C PHE A 298 -17.16 25.77 -1.90
N ASP A 299 -18.42 25.99 -2.26
CA ASP A 299 -18.83 27.14 -3.07
C ASP A 299 -18.77 28.46 -2.26
N ARG A 300 -18.95 29.58 -2.95
CA ARG A 300 -19.01 30.92 -2.33
C ARG A 300 -20.11 31.13 -1.29
N ARG A 301 -21.10 30.25 -1.24
CA ARG A 301 -22.19 30.27 -0.26
C ARG A 301 -21.88 29.37 0.95
N GLY A 302 -20.68 28.79 1.01
CA GLY A 302 -20.26 27.86 2.06
C GLY A 302 -20.88 26.48 1.94
N ARG A 303 -21.40 26.09 0.77
CA ARG A 303 -22.00 24.76 0.55
C ARG A 303 -20.96 23.82 -0.04
N GLU A 304 -20.91 22.59 0.45
CA GLU A 304 -20.04 21.54 -0.07
C GLU A 304 -20.40 21.22 -1.53
N VAL A 305 -19.39 21.10 -2.38
CA VAL A 305 -19.52 20.88 -3.83
C VAL A 305 -19.13 19.43 -4.13
N PRO A 306 -20.08 18.58 -4.55
CA PRO A 306 -19.78 17.20 -4.95
C PRO A 306 -18.74 17.13 -6.07
N TYR A 307 -17.76 16.27 -5.90
CA TYR A 307 -16.72 15.99 -6.89
C TYR A 307 -16.51 14.48 -7.08
N VAL A 308 -15.81 14.11 -8.14
CA VAL A 308 -15.28 12.76 -8.33
C VAL A 308 -13.77 12.83 -8.56
N ILE A 309 -13.04 11.86 -8.02
CA ILE A 309 -11.59 11.75 -8.18
C ILE A 309 -11.30 10.90 -9.41
N ASP A 310 -10.67 11.50 -10.41
CA ASP A 310 -10.13 10.82 -11.58
C ASP A 310 -8.63 10.60 -11.38
N THR A 311 -8.23 9.37 -11.05
CA THR A 311 -6.83 8.97 -10.85
C THR A 311 -6.11 8.61 -12.15
N GLY A 312 -6.78 8.71 -13.30
CA GLY A 312 -6.31 8.20 -14.58
C GLY A 312 -6.31 6.66 -14.66
N PRO A 313 -5.82 6.09 -15.78
CA PRO A 313 -5.71 4.65 -15.93
C PRO A 313 -4.60 4.04 -15.05
N GLU A 314 -4.75 2.76 -14.71
CA GLU A 314 -3.67 1.99 -14.07
C GLU A 314 -2.46 1.88 -15.00
N ALA A 315 -1.25 1.86 -14.41
CA ALA A 315 -0.01 1.99 -15.17
C ALA A 315 0.11 0.91 -16.25
N ARG A 316 0.46 1.33 -17.48
CA ARG A 316 0.61 0.50 -18.70
C ARG A 316 -0.69 -0.01 -19.34
N THR A 317 -1.88 0.25 -18.77
CA THR A 317 -3.15 -0.02 -19.47
C THR A 317 -3.50 1.13 -20.40
N ARG A 318 -3.29 0.96 -21.72
CA ARG A 318 -3.92 1.84 -22.72
C ARG A 318 -5.43 1.63 -22.66
N VAL A 319 -6.16 2.60 -22.13
CA VAL A 319 -7.62 2.57 -22.15
C VAL A 319 -8.09 3.03 -23.53
N GLU A 320 -8.48 2.04 -24.34
CA GLU A 320 -9.19 2.26 -25.60
C GLU A 320 -10.66 2.57 -25.29
N VAL A 321 -11.09 3.80 -25.56
CA VAL A 321 -12.52 4.14 -25.58
C VAL A 321 -13.02 3.81 -26.98
N LYS A 322 -13.81 2.74 -27.07
CA LYS A 322 -14.38 2.24 -28.31
C LYS A 322 -15.87 2.56 -28.41
N GLU A 323 -16.23 3.40 -29.39
CA GLU A 323 -17.60 3.61 -29.82
C GLU A 323 -17.94 2.58 -30.91
N THR A 324 -19.16 2.04 -30.92
CA THR A 324 -19.57 0.99 -31.87
C THR A 324 -21.04 1.11 -32.20
N VAL A 325 -21.36 1.25 -33.48
CA VAL A 325 -22.71 1.36 -34.02
C VAL A 325 -22.87 0.34 -35.15
N GLU A 326 -23.87 -0.53 -35.07
CA GLU A 326 -24.17 -1.47 -36.16
C GLU A 326 -24.73 -0.70 -37.36
N ALA A 327 -24.28 -1.02 -38.58
CA ALA A 327 -24.69 -0.28 -39.77
C ALA A 327 -26.15 -0.61 -40.13
N ALA A 328 -26.98 0.42 -40.29
CA ALA A 328 -28.33 0.27 -40.82
C ALA A 328 -28.26 0.00 -42.33
N ILE A 329 -28.34 -1.28 -42.69
CA ILE A 329 -28.39 -1.74 -44.09
C ILE A 329 -29.79 -1.44 -44.64
N LEU A 330 -29.84 -0.63 -45.71
CA LEU A 330 -31.05 -0.18 -46.40
C LEU A 330 -31.43 -1.11 -47.56
N ASP A 331 -30.43 -1.62 -48.29
CA ASP A 331 -30.59 -2.55 -49.42
C ASP A 331 -29.33 -3.38 -49.64
N VAL A 332 -29.47 -4.57 -50.24
CA VAL A 332 -28.37 -5.48 -50.60
C VAL A 332 -28.63 -6.10 -51.97
N GLN A 333 -27.78 -5.76 -52.95
CA GLN A 333 -27.80 -6.37 -54.28
C GLN A 333 -26.62 -7.32 -54.46
N ARG A 334 -26.82 -8.44 -55.17
CA ARG A 334 -25.80 -9.48 -55.37
C ARG A 334 -25.85 -10.04 -56.78
N GLU A 335 -24.70 -10.04 -57.45
CA GLU A 335 -24.57 -10.40 -58.87
C GLU A 335 -23.36 -11.30 -59.09
N GLU A 336 -23.50 -12.28 -59.99
CA GLU A 336 -22.39 -13.10 -60.48
C GLU A 336 -22.02 -12.67 -61.90
N MET A 337 -20.93 -11.93 -62.02
CA MET A 337 -20.40 -11.45 -63.30
C MET A 337 -19.53 -12.53 -63.93
N ARG A 338 -20.10 -13.26 -64.90
CA ARG A 338 -19.35 -14.16 -65.77
C ARG A 338 -18.44 -13.34 -66.69
N ARG A 339 -17.19 -13.76 -66.86
CA ARG A 339 -16.20 -13.12 -67.73
C ARG A 339 -15.83 -14.07 -68.87
N GLU A 340 -15.57 -13.50 -70.04
CA GLU A 340 -15.17 -14.25 -71.24
C GLU A 340 -13.84 -15.01 -71.04
N GLN A 341 -12.97 -14.47 -70.17
CA GLN A 341 -11.75 -15.13 -69.71
C GLN A 341 -11.60 -14.92 -68.20
N GLY A 342 -11.41 -16.02 -67.46
CA GLY A 342 -11.21 -16.02 -65.99
C GLY A 342 -12.43 -16.50 -65.18
N PRO A 343 -12.27 -16.69 -63.85
CA PRO A 343 -13.35 -17.17 -62.98
C PRO A 343 -14.50 -16.15 -62.88
N PRO A 344 -15.73 -16.59 -62.57
CA PRO A 344 -16.84 -15.67 -62.33
C PRO A 344 -16.53 -14.77 -61.13
N ARG A 345 -16.84 -13.48 -61.27
CA ARG A 345 -16.63 -12.49 -60.22
C ARG A 345 -17.93 -12.27 -59.46
N GLN A 346 -17.90 -12.43 -58.14
CA GLN A 346 -19.03 -12.14 -57.26
C GLN A 346 -18.98 -10.65 -56.90
N ARG A 347 -20.09 -9.94 -57.12
CA ARG A 347 -20.29 -8.54 -56.75
C ARG A 347 -21.41 -8.44 -55.72
N GLU A 348 -21.17 -7.73 -54.62
CA GLU A 348 -22.16 -7.40 -53.59
C GLU A 348 -22.20 -5.89 -53.42
N SER A 349 -23.38 -5.28 -53.48
CA SER A 349 -23.56 -3.84 -53.24
C SER A 349 -24.47 -3.63 -52.04
N TYR A 350 -23.94 -3.02 -50.99
CA TYR A 350 -24.65 -2.71 -49.75
C TYR A 350 -24.96 -1.21 -49.71
N ALA A 351 -26.24 -0.84 -49.71
CA ALA A 351 -26.66 0.53 -49.39
C ALA A 351 -26.90 0.62 -47.89
N LEU A 352 -26.30 1.62 -47.22
CA LEU A 352 -26.34 1.76 -45.77
C LEU A 352 -26.35 3.23 -45.34
N ALA A 353 -27.00 3.52 -44.21
CA ALA A 353 -26.97 4.84 -43.60
C ALA A 353 -25.75 4.97 -42.67
N ALA A 354 -24.96 6.04 -42.83
CA ALA A 354 -23.96 6.43 -41.86
C ALA A 354 -24.62 6.96 -40.57
N PRO A 355 -23.97 6.86 -39.40
CA PRO A 355 -24.50 7.42 -38.16
C PRO A 355 -24.81 8.92 -38.30
N ALA A 356 -26.01 9.33 -37.85
CA ALA A 356 -26.43 10.73 -37.90
C ALA A 356 -25.54 11.65 -37.04
N THR A 357 -24.93 11.10 -36.00
CA THR A 357 -23.97 11.79 -35.13
C THR A 357 -22.54 11.49 -35.59
N ALA A 358 -21.69 12.52 -35.58
CA ALA A 358 -20.24 12.34 -35.65
C ALA A 358 -19.74 11.48 -34.45
N PRO A 359 -18.66 10.71 -34.61
CA PRO A 359 -18.12 9.93 -33.49
C PRO A 359 -17.62 10.88 -32.40
N GLN A 360 -17.73 10.47 -31.13
CA GLN A 360 -17.38 11.33 -29.99
C GLN A 360 -15.87 11.61 -29.90
N ALA A 361 -15.05 10.81 -30.59
CA ALA A 361 -13.64 11.10 -30.86
C ALA A 361 -13.20 10.36 -32.14
N GLY A 362 -12.14 10.85 -32.79
CA GLY A 362 -11.55 10.19 -33.96
C GLY A 362 -12.40 10.28 -35.24
N ALA A 363 -12.24 9.28 -36.10
CA ALA A 363 -13.05 9.11 -37.31
C ALA A 363 -13.77 7.75 -37.26
N TRP A 364 -14.85 7.59 -38.02
CA TRP A 364 -15.53 6.29 -38.15
C TRP A 364 -14.69 5.36 -39.03
N GLU A 365 -14.38 4.16 -38.54
CA GLU A 365 -13.92 3.04 -39.36
C GLU A 365 -15.11 2.14 -39.69
N LEU A 366 -15.32 1.84 -40.97
CA LEU A 366 -16.23 0.78 -41.40
C LEU A 366 -15.52 -0.57 -41.30
N VAL A 367 -16.01 -1.42 -40.41
CA VAL A 367 -15.44 -2.73 -40.09
C VAL A 367 -16.30 -3.84 -40.69
N PHE A 368 -15.65 -4.71 -41.47
CA PHE A 368 -16.25 -5.80 -42.22
C PHE A 368 -16.08 -7.11 -41.43
N ARG A 369 -17.04 -7.40 -40.53
CA ARG A 369 -16.97 -8.59 -39.68
C ARG A 369 -17.53 -9.81 -40.43
N THR A 370 -16.64 -10.75 -40.75
CA THR A 370 -16.96 -12.02 -41.44
C THR A 370 -16.25 -13.18 -40.74
N ASP A 371 -16.89 -14.34 -40.72
CA ASP A 371 -16.37 -15.62 -40.20
C ASP A 371 -15.43 -16.31 -41.20
N ARG A 372 -15.43 -15.87 -42.47
CA ARG A 372 -14.57 -16.42 -43.53
C ARG A 372 -13.08 -16.35 -43.13
N PRO A 373 -12.36 -17.48 -43.07
CA PRO A 373 -10.98 -17.52 -42.59
C PRO A 373 -9.96 -17.01 -43.62
N ARG A 374 -10.34 -16.94 -44.91
CA ARG A 374 -9.55 -16.40 -46.01
C ARG A 374 -10.47 -15.77 -47.05
N PHE A 375 -10.10 -14.59 -47.55
CA PHE A 375 -10.75 -13.93 -48.69
C PHE A 375 -9.88 -12.81 -49.24
N VAL A 376 -10.11 -12.40 -50.49
CA VAL A 376 -9.65 -11.11 -51.05
C VAL A 376 -10.81 -10.44 -51.80
N ARG A 377 -11.14 -9.21 -51.44
CA ARG A 377 -12.17 -8.39 -52.12
C ARG A 377 -11.59 -7.03 -52.51
N ARG A 378 -11.94 -6.56 -53.70
CA ARG A 378 -11.93 -5.14 -54.03
C ARG A 378 -13.10 -4.47 -53.30
N VAL A 379 -12.92 -3.25 -52.80
CA VAL A 379 -13.95 -2.44 -52.15
C VAL A 379 -13.98 -1.04 -52.76
N ASP A 380 -15.15 -0.64 -53.27
CA ASP A 380 -15.42 0.72 -53.71
C ASP A 380 -16.52 1.30 -52.78
N ILE A 381 -16.31 2.51 -52.27
CA ILE A 381 -17.25 3.19 -51.37
C ILE A 381 -17.59 4.56 -51.92
N THR A 382 -18.87 4.82 -52.15
CA THR A 382 -19.40 6.16 -52.46
C THR A 382 -20.32 6.64 -51.35
N ALA A 383 -20.40 7.97 -51.19
CA ALA A 383 -21.40 8.65 -50.38
C ALA A 383 -22.27 9.54 -51.25
N GLU A 384 -23.55 9.62 -50.92
CA GLU A 384 -24.45 10.68 -51.35
C GLU A 384 -24.07 11.96 -50.59
N ALA A 385 -23.78 13.03 -51.34
CA ALA A 385 -23.46 14.34 -50.82
C ALA A 385 -24.74 15.18 -50.62
N PRO A 386 -24.72 16.25 -49.79
CA PRO A 386 -25.93 17.04 -49.49
C PRO A 386 -26.57 17.77 -50.68
N ASP A 387 -25.87 17.85 -51.80
CA ASP A 387 -26.31 18.41 -53.09
C ASP A 387 -26.92 17.37 -54.03
N GLY A 388 -27.03 16.10 -53.61
CA GLY A 388 -27.48 14.98 -54.44
C GLY A 388 -26.39 14.38 -55.35
N GLY A 389 -25.16 14.88 -55.28
CA GLY A 389 -24.02 14.31 -56.00
C GLY A 389 -23.47 13.05 -55.32
N TRP A 390 -22.76 12.20 -56.07
CA TRP A 390 -22.06 11.03 -55.52
C TRP A 390 -20.57 11.31 -55.34
N ARG A 391 -20.10 11.30 -54.09
CA ARG A 391 -18.69 11.47 -53.73
C ARG A 391 -18.03 10.11 -53.53
N ARG A 392 -17.02 9.79 -54.33
CA ARG A 392 -16.16 8.61 -54.10
C ARG A 392 -15.31 8.82 -52.84
N ILE A 393 -15.37 7.88 -51.91
CA ILE A 393 -14.60 7.87 -50.65
C ILE A 393 -13.42 6.91 -50.77
N VAL A 394 -13.69 5.71 -51.29
CA VAL A 394 -12.68 4.71 -51.62
C VAL A 394 -12.92 4.26 -53.05
N ASP A 395 -11.86 4.24 -53.83
CA ASP A 395 -11.83 3.79 -55.22
C ASP A 395 -10.73 2.73 -55.34
N ASP A 396 -11.06 1.56 -55.89
CA ASP A 396 -10.19 0.37 -55.97
C ASP A 396 -9.51 -0.02 -54.65
N GLY A 397 -10.25 0.09 -53.54
CA GLY A 397 -9.78 -0.35 -52.24
C GLY A 397 -9.64 -1.87 -52.16
N SER A 398 -8.90 -2.34 -51.16
CA SER A 398 -8.71 -3.78 -50.90
C SER A 398 -9.08 -4.15 -49.47
N LEU A 399 -9.82 -5.26 -49.33
CA LEU A 399 -10.11 -5.98 -48.09
C LEU A 399 -9.61 -7.41 -48.24
N PHE A 400 -8.94 -7.95 -47.23
CA PHE A 400 -8.44 -9.32 -47.29
C PHE A 400 -8.20 -9.92 -45.91
N ARG A 401 -8.19 -11.26 -45.87
CA ARG A 401 -7.67 -12.05 -44.75
C ARG A 401 -6.80 -13.16 -45.32
N LEU A 402 -5.51 -13.14 -45.00
CA LEU A 402 -4.50 -14.07 -45.54
C LEU A 402 -3.80 -14.79 -44.37
N PRO A 403 -4.38 -15.89 -43.85
CA PRO A 403 -3.89 -16.54 -42.63
C PRO A 403 -2.48 -17.13 -42.79
N ASN A 404 -2.06 -17.44 -44.03
CA ASN A 404 -0.73 -17.95 -44.34
C ASN A 404 0.41 -16.94 -44.15
N ILE A 405 0.11 -15.65 -44.04
CA ILE A 405 1.10 -14.58 -43.78
C ILE A 405 0.72 -13.69 -42.58
N ALA A 406 -0.26 -14.12 -41.78
CA ALA A 406 -0.78 -13.39 -40.62
C ALA A 406 -1.14 -11.90 -40.90
N LYS A 407 -1.62 -11.59 -42.12
CA LYS A 407 -2.10 -10.25 -42.49
C LYS A 407 -3.60 -10.25 -42.78
N GLU A 408 -4.30 -9.26 -42.24
CA GLU A 408 -5.66 -8.94 -42.63
C GLU A 408 -5.86 -7.41 -42.75
N LYS A 409 -6.83 -7.04 -43.58
CA LYS A 409 -7.34 -5.68 -43.74
C LYS A 409 -8.86 -5.80 -43.87
N THR A 410 -9.55 -5.58 -42.76
CA THR A 410 -11.01 -5.75 -42.60
C THR A 410 -11.69 -4.44 -42.19
N ARG A 411 -10.97 -3.32 -42.31
CA ARG A 411 -11.34 -1.99 -41.82
C ARG A 411 -11.07 -0.95 -42.89
N VAL A 412 -11.94 0.05 -43.00
CA VAL A 412 -11.80 1.20 -43.90
C VAL A 412 -12.11 2.48 -43.13
N THR A 413 -11.13 3.37 -42.98
CA THR A 413 -11.32 4.68 -42.36
C THR A 413 -12.18 5.55 -43.27
N LEU A 414 -13.25 6.14 -42.72
CA LEU A 414 -14.16 7.03 -43.43
C LEU A 414 -13.89 8.50 -43.05
N PRO A 415 -14.08 9.45 -43.98
CA PRO A 415 -14.15 10.87 -43.67
C PRO A 415 -15.43 11.18 -42.86
N PRO A 416 -15.57 12.38 -42.27
CA PRO A 416 -16.80 12.79 -41.59
C PRO A 416 -17.98 12.84 -42.58
N LEU A 417 -19.01 12.04 -42.31
CA LEU A 417 -20.13 11.73 -43.21
C LEU A 417 -21.45 11.61 -42.42
N ALA A 418 -21.72 12.57 -41.52
CA ALA A 418 -22.87 12.52 -40.60
C ALA A 418 -24.20 12.33 -41.35
N GLY A 419 -24.86 11.19 -41.13
CA GLY A 419 -26.15 10.84 -41.75
C GLY A 419 -26.14 10.55 -43.26
N ALA A 420 -24.98 10.52 -43.92
CA ALA A 420 -24.91 10.30 -45.36
C ALA A 420 -25.31 8.85 -45.76
N ARG A 421 -25.94 8.70 -46.93
CA ARG A 421 -26.16 7.38 -47.53
C ARG A 421 -24.86 6.90 -48.19
N LEU A 422 -24.40 5.72 -47.80
CA LEU A 422 -23.20 5.10 -48.36
C LEU A 422 -23.59 3.90 -49.23
N THR A 423 -22.89 3.74 -50.36
CA THR A 423 -22.96 2.55 -51.19
C THR A 423 -21.60 1.86 -51.18
N VAL A 424 -21.54 0.66 -50.62
CA VAL A 424 -20.32 -0.15 -50.49
C VAL A 424 -20.41 -1.32 -51.45
N THR A 425 -19.60 -1.30 -52.50
CA THR A 425 -19.47 -2.39 -53.47
C THR A 425 -18.29 -3.27 -53.09
N LEU A 426 -18.49 -4.58 -53.03
CA LEU A 426 -17.46 -5.60 -52.82
C LEU A 426 -17.38 -6.49 -54.05
N GLU A 427 -16.19 -6.69 -54.60
CA GLU A 427 -15.94 -7.58 -55.74
C GLU A 427 -14.87 -8.62 -55.43
N GLY A 428 -15.09 -9.88 -55.80
CA GLY A 428 -14.13 -10.96 -55.58
C GLY A 428 -14.26 -12.13 -56.53
N GLU A 429 -13.26 -13.00 -56.51
CA GLU A 429 -13.12 -14.11 -57.47
C GLU A 429 -13.08 -15.48 -56.76
N ASP A 430 -13.30 -15.50 -55.43
CA ASP A 430 -13.18 -16.69 -54.57
C ASP A 430 -14.39 -17.65 -54.65
N GLY A 431 -15.39 -17.37 -55.50
CA GLY A 431 -16.55 -18.25 -55.72
C GLY A 431 -17.65 -18.14 -54.65
N PHE A 432 -17.63 -17.12 -53.79
CA PHE A 432 -18.63 -16.92 -52.72
C PHE A 432 -18.86 -15.45 -52.40
N TYR A 433 -20.05 -15.13 -51.89
CA TYR A 433 -20.35 -13.82 -51.28
C TYR A 433 -19.76 -13.74 -49.85
N LEU A 434 -19.13 -12.61 -49.51
CA LEU A 434 -18.45 -12.38 -48.25
C LEU A 434 -19.43 -12.22 -47.07
N GLU A 435 -20.61 -11.67 -47.35
CA GLU A 435 -21.71 -11.47 -46.40
C GLU A 435 -21.28 -10.86 -45.05
N PRO A 436 -20.50 -9.76 -45.03
CA PRO A 436 -19.99 -9.20 -43.80
C PRO A 436 -21.10 -8.50 -43.00
N ARG A 437 -21.05 -8.60 -41.66
CA ARG A 437 -21.72 -7.62 -40.81
C ARG A 437 -20.92 -6.33 -40.84
N LEU A 438 -21.57 -5.26 -41.25
CA LEU A 438 -20.97 -3.93 -41.35
C LEU A 438 -21.19 -3.18 -40.04
N VAL A 439 -20.10 -2.71 -39.44
CA VAL A 439 -20.10 -2.06 -38.13
C VAL A 439 -19.25 -0.79 -38.21
N PHE A 440 -19.80 0.34 -37.79
CA PHE A 440 -19.03 1.55 -37.58
C PHE A 440 -18.34 1.45 -36.21
N GLU A 441 -17.01 1.41 -36.20
CA GLU A 441 -16.21 1.48 -34.98
C GLU A 441 -15.46 2.81 -34.95
N SER A 442 -15.35 3.43 -33.79
CA SER A 442 -14.30 4.44 -33.57
C SER A 442 -13.58 4.13 -32.27
N ALA A 443 -12.26 4.33 -32.27
CA ALA A 443 -11.41 4.06 -31.14
C ALA A 443 -10.48 5.25 -30.90
N ARG A 444 -10.41 5.72 -29.66
CA ARG A 444 -9.31 6.55 -29.19
C ARG A 444 -8.62 5.88 -28.01
N PHE A 445 -7.32 6.09 -27.90
CA PHE A 445 -6.62 5.88 -26.65
C PHE A 445 -6.78 7.15 -25.81
N LEU A 446 -7.10 6.99 -24.52
CA LEU A 446 -6.92 8.10 -23.58
C LEU A 446 -5.43 8.38 -23.43
N ASP A 447 -5.09 9.65 -23.22
CA ASP A 447 -3.70 10.11 -23.05
C ASP A 447 -2.99 9.36 -21.91
N PRO A 448 -1.67 9.18 -21.99
CA PRO A 448 -0.89 8.55 -20.93
C PRO A 448 -1.07 9.29 -19.60
N ARG A 449 -1.07 8.51 -18.53
CA ARG A 449 -1.15 8.94 -17.13
C ARG A 449 -0.25 10.14 -16.85
N GLU A 450 -0.83 11.20 -16.28
CA GLU A 450 -0.08 12.35 -15.77
C GLU A 450 0.56 12.04 -14.41
N GLU A 451 1.76 12.56 -14.20
CA GLU A 451 2.58 12.28 -13.03
C GLU A 451 3.07 13.58 -12.37
N ALA A 452 2.99 13.61 -11.04
CA ALA A 452 3.55 14.69 -10.24
C ALA A 452 4.84 14.22 -9.57
N SER A 453 5.89 15.04 -9.64
CA SER A 453 7.14 14.83 -8.92
C SER A 453 7.10 15.63 -7.61
N VAL A 454 7.32 14.96 -6.48
CA VAL A 454 7.30 15.56 -5.14
C VAL A 454 8.67 15.37 -4.49
N PRO A 455 9.42 16.44 -4.16
CA PRO A 455 10.73 16.30 -3.52
C PRO A 455 10.58 15.65 -2.13
N LEU A 456 11.51 14.74 -1.79
CA LEU A 456 11.55 14.07 -0.49
C LEU A 456 12.63 14.71 0.39
N GLN A 457 12.26 15.06 1.62
CA GLN A 457 13.20 15.62 2.58
C GLN A 457 14.14 14.53 3.12
N GLU A 458 15.45 14.77 3.09
CA GLU A 458 16.43 13.94 3.79
C GLU A 458 16.36 14.20 5.31
N LEU A 459 16.14 13.13 6.09
CA LEU A 459 16.12 13.14 7.54
C LEU A 459 17.50 12.81 8.13
N ALA A 460 18.19 11.84 7.53
CA ALA A 460 19.52 11.42 7.96
C ALA A 460 20.27 10.71 6.81
N ARG A 461 21.60 10.81 6.84
CA ARG A 461 22.51 10.09 5.94
C ARG A 461 23.65 9.49 6.75
N ARG A 462 23.96 8.22 6.51
CA ARG A 462 25.08 7.49 7.14
C ARG A 462 25.78 6.61 6.11
N GLN A 463 27.06 6.36 6.33
CA GLN A 463 27.88 5.47 5.49
C GLN A 463 28.37 4.30 6.35
N ALA A 464 28.23 3.08 5.84
CA ALA A 464 28.65 1.86 6.54
C ALA A 464 28.91 0.74 5.51
N ASP A 465 29.96 -0.05 5.72
CA ASP A 465 30.24 -1.30 4.98
C ASP A 465 30.21 -1.19 3.43
N GLY A 466 30.65 -0.06 2.87
CA GLY A 466 30.59 0.19 1.42
C GLY A 466 29.18 0.49 0.91
N ARG A 467 28.34 1.08 1.76
CA ARG A 467 26.98 1.56 1.43
C ARG A 467 26.76 2.98 1.92
N THR A 468 25.98 3.73 1.16
CA THR A 468 25.36 4.99 1.59
C THR A 468 23.90 4.72 1.93
N ILE A 469 23.51 4.97 3.18
CA ILE A 469 22.15 4.78 3.69
C ILE A 469 21.54 6.15 3.94
N VAL A 470 20.44 6.46 3.25
CA VAL A 470 19.69 7.71 3.37
C VAL A 470 18.30 7.40 3.93
N GLU A 471 17.89 8.11 4.98
CA GLU A 471 16.52 8.07 5.48
C GLU A 471 15.77 9.33 5.01
N LEU A 472 14.66 9.13 4.31
CA LEU A 472 13.84 10.17 3.71
C LEU A 472 12.48 10.25 4.41
N ALA A 473 11.96 11.46 4.61
CA ALA A 473 10.58 11.68 5.02
C ALA A 473 9.64 11.40 3.85
N ARG A 474 8.66 10.51 4.04
CA ARG A 474 7.56 10.32 3.10
C ARG A 474 6.32 11.02 3.66
N PRO A 475 5.80 12.07 3.00
CA PRO A 475 4.50 12.64 3.37
C PRO A 475 3.45 11.54 3.42
N HIS A 476 2.63 11.53 4.47
CA HIS A 476 1.75 10.40 4.78
C HIS A 476 0.80 10.04 3.61
N GLY A 477 0.30 11.03 2.87
CA GLY A 477 -0.50 10.88 1.65
C GLY A 477 0.19 10.27 0.46
N LEU A 478 1.50 10.45 0.35
CA LEU A 478 2.22 10.21 -0.88
C LEU A 478 2.60 8.72 -1.00
N VAL A 479 1.91 7.98 -1.87
CA VAL A 479 2.29 6.60 -2.22
C VAL A 479 3.04 6.64 -3.56
N PRO A 480 4.39 6.66 -3.55
CA PRO A 480 5.18 6.70 -4.79
C PRO A 480 5.02 5.39 -5.56
N ASP A 481 4.72 5.49 -6.86
CA ASP A 481 4.89 4.36 -7.79
C ASP A 481 6.34 4.29 -8.30
N VAL A 482 7.06 5.43 -8.30
CA VAL A 482 8.46 5.55 -8.74
C VAL A 482 9.23 6.47 -7.79
N LEU A 483 10.50 6.13 -7.53
CA LEU A 483 11.49 7.01 -6.92
C LEU A 483 12.47 7.50 -7.99
N ARG A 484 12.61 8.83 -8.12
CA ARG A 484 13.65 9.48 -8.93
C ARG A 484 14.82 9.88 -8.04
N LEU A 485 16.03 9.58 -8.49
CA LEU A 485 17.29 9.96 -7.89
C LEU A 485 18.03 10.91 -8.84
N GLU A 486 18.35 12.10 -8.37
CA GLU A 486 19.23 13.03 -9.08
C GLU A 486 20.58 13.12 -8.35
N THR A 487 21.66 13.26 -9.11
CA THR A 487 23.04 13.29 -8.61
C THR A 487 23.92 14.08 -9.57
N ALA A 488 24.97 14.70 -9.04
CA ALA A 488 26.00 15.40 -9.80
C ALA A 488 27.10 14.46 -10.33
N THR A 489 27.12 13.18 -9.93
CA THR A 489 28.12 12.22 -10.41
C THR A 489 27.88 11.86 -11.90
N PRO A 490 28.86 12.09 -12.79
CA PRO A 490 28.65 11.99 -14.25
C PRO A 490 28.70 10.54 -14.78
N ALA A 491 29.37 9.64 -14.06
CA ALA A 491 29.52 8.25 -14.44
C ALA A 491 29.39 7.32 -13.21
N PHE A 492 28.38 6.44 -13.19
CA PHE A 492 28.20 5.43 -12.15
C PHE A 492 27.33 4.27 -12.64
N ASP A 493 27.43 3.13 -11.95
CA ASP A 493 26.44 2.05 -11.90
C ASP A 493 26.35 1.61 -10.43
N ARG A 494 25.14 1.64 -9.86
CA ARG A 494 24.85 1.39 -8.44
C ARG A 494 23.57 0.61 -8.28
N THR A 495 23.65 -0.50 -7.56
CA THR A 495 22.44 -1.15 -7.03
C THR A 495 21.87 -0.32 -5.89
N ILE A 496 20.56 -0.05 -5.95
CA ILE A 496 19.80 0.68 -4.95
C ILE A 496 18.65 -0.18 -4.44
N GLU A 497 18.49 -0.24 -3.12
CA GLU A 497 17.37 -0.89 -2.44
C GLU A 497 16.58 0.15 -1.64
N VAL A 498 15.25 0.14 -1.77
CA VAL A 498 14.36 1.10 -1.09
C VAL A 498 13.43 0.34 -0.16
N TRP A 499 13.41 0.74 1.11
CA TRP A 499 12.68 0.09 2.19
C TRP A 499 11.67 1.03 2.84
N ASP A 500 10.47 0.52 3.11
CA ASP A 500 9.41 1.16 3.87
C ASP A 500 9.66 0.93 5.37
N VAL A 501 10.05 1.99 6.08
CA VAL A 501 10.38 1.94 7.51
C VAL A 501 9.11 2.19 8.32
N ARG A 502 8.63 1.15 9.00
CA ARG A 502 7.35 1.17 9.71
C ARG A 502 7.56 1.32 11.22
N PRO A 503 6.73 2.14 11.91
CA PRO A 503 6.60 2.05 13.36
C PRO A 503 6.15 0.64 13.76
N GLY A 504 6.65 0.10 14.87
CA GLY A 504 6.24 -1.20 15.41
C GLY A 504 6.38 -2.44 14.52
N GLY A 505 7.23 -2.44 13.49
CA GLY A 505 7.35 -3.61 12.60
C GLY A 505 8.64 -3.69 11.79
N ASN A 506 8.81 -4.82 11.09
CA ASN A 506 9.94 -5.03 10.19
C ASN A 506 9.86 -4.11 8.96
N ASP A 507 11.01 -3.57 8.56
CA ASP A 507 11.17 -2.83 7.31
C ASP A 507 10.77 -3.69 6.10
N VAL A 508 10.05 -3.10 5.14
CA VAL A 508 9.57 -3.83 3.94
C VAL A 508 10.29 -3.32 2.69
N LEU A 509 11.03 -4.18 2.00
CA LEU A 509 11.63 -3.86 0.71
C LEU A 509 10.52 -3.51 -0.31
N LEU A 510 10.53 -2.27 -0.79
CA LEU A 510 9.60 -1.76 -1.80
C LEU A 510 10.12 -2.01 -3.22
N GLY A 511 11.44 -1.93 -3.44
CA GLY A 511 12.02 -2.08 -4.75
C GLY A 511 13.54 -2.19 -4.71
N ARG A 512 14.10 -2.81 -5.76
CA ARG A 512 15.54 -2.91 -6.01
C ARG A 512 15.79 -2.70 -7.50
N ALA A 513 16.75 -1.84 -7.84
CA ALA A 513 17.17 -1.55 -9.21
C ALA A 513 18.69 -1.35 -9.29
N SER A 514 19.27 -1.38 -10.49
CA SER A 514 20.60 -0.79 -10.74
C SER A 514 20.39 0.50 -11.50
N LEU A 515 20.76 1.64 -10.91
CA LEU A 515 20.73 2.93 -11.59
C LEU A 515 22.12 3.22 -12.13
N PHE A 516 22.19 3.75 -13.35
CA PHE A 516 23.45 4.04 -14.02
C PHE A 516 23.37 5.31 -14.85
N ARG A 517 24.52 5.97 -15.03
CA ARG A 517 24.70 7.12 -15.94
C ARG A 517 26.10 7.02 -16.56
N LEU A 518 26.22 7.35 -17.85
CA LEU A 518 27.49 7.36 -18.59
C LEU A 518 27.59 8.56 -19.54
N GLU A 519 27.61 9.76 -18.97
CA GLU A 519 27.53 11.04 -19.69
C GLU A 519 28.59 11.20 -20.80
N ALA A 520 29.75 10.58 -20.65
CA ALA A 520 30.86 10.63 -21.62
C ALA A 520 30.64 9.86 -22.93
N ILE A 521 29.64 8.98 -23.03
CA ILE A 521 29.40 8.13 -24.22
C ILE A 521 28.02 8.41 -24.82
N ALA A 522 27.02 8.69 -23.99
CA ALA A 522 25.72 9.21 -24.40
C ALA A 522 25.03 9.88 -23.20
N ALA A 523 24.14 10.85 -23.44
CA ALA A 523 23.26 11.41 -22.40
C ALA A 523 22.12 10.43 -22.02
N VAL A 524 22.49 9.18 -21.73
CA VAL A 524 21.60 8.06 -21.40
C VAL A 524 21.96 7.56 -20.00
N GLY A 525 20.93 7.41 -19.16
CA GLY A 525 21.06 6.85 -17.83
C GLY A 525 19.71 6.60 -17.20
N GLU A 526 19.61 5.57 -16.38
CA GLU A 526 18.44 5.28 -15.56
C GLU A 526 18.58 6.00 -14.22
N SER A 527 17.65 6.91 -13.94
CA SER A 527 17.57 7.73 -12.71
C SER A 527 16.29 7.47 -11.92
N GLU A 528 15.48 6.50 -12.35
CA GLU A 528 14.18 6.19 -11.80
C GLU A 528 14.05 4.70 -11.50
N MET A 529 13.40 4.36 -10.39
CA MET A 529 13.06 2.97 -10.06
C MET A 529 11.61 2.84 -9.60
N THR A 530 10.92 1.80 -10.07
CA THR A 530 9.56 1.47 -9.60
C THR A 530 9.58 0.99 -8.16
N LEU A 531 8.63 1.45 -7.36
CA LEU A 531 8.41 1.05 -5.98
C LEU A 531 7.11 0.26 -5.82
N GLY A 532 7.10 -0.68 -4.87
CA GLY A 532 5.89 -1.21 -4.28
C GLY A 532 5.20 -0.20 -3.35
N PRO A 533 3.96 -0.46 -2.92
CA PRO A 533 3.17 0.48 -2.12
C PRO A 533 3.75 0.67 -0.71
N ALA A 534 4.30 1.86 -0.46
CA ALA A 534 4.74 2.33 0.85
C ALA A 534 3.58 2.55 1.83
N ARG A 535 3.82 2.41 3.15
CA ARG A 535 2.84 2.68 4.21
C ARG A 535 3.38 3.45 5.41
N GLY A 536 4.64 3.25 5.79
CA GLY A 536 5.30 4.00 6.87
C GLY A 536 5.62 5.44 6.45
N GLU A 537 5.88 6.33 7.41
CA GLU A 537 6.17 7.75 7.15
C GLU A 537 7.63 8.01 6.70
N ARG A 538 8.44 6.95 6.56
CA ARG A 538 9.87 7.05 6.21
C ARG A 538 10.27 6.00 5.18
N LEU A 539 11.12 6.41 4.23
CA LEU A 539 11.78 5.51 3.29
C LEU A 539 13.27 5.44 3.64
N ARG A 540 13.85 4.24 3.66
CA ARG A 540 15.30 4.04 3.75
C ARG A 540 15.82 3.61 2.39
N VAL A 541 16.68 4.42 1.80
CA VAL A 541 17.39 4.12 0.55
C VAL A 541 18.79 3.62 0.91
N GLU A 542 19.13 2.41 0.49
CA GLU A 542 20.48 1.86 0.59
C GLU A 542 21.11 1.80 -0.81
N ILE A 543 22.17 2.58 -1.01
CA ILE A 543 22.98 2.59 -2.23
C ILE A 543 24.21 1.72 -1.96
N ILE A 544 24.46 0.74 -2.82
CA ILE A 544 25.62 -0.16 -2.71
C ILE A 544 26.79 0.45 -3.49
N ASP A 545 27.68 1.15 -2.78
CA ASP A 545 28.85 1.84 -3.34
C ASP A 545 30.03 0.89 -3.60
N GLY A 546 30.13 -0.19 -2.81
CA GLY A 546 31.22 -1.16 -2.88
C GLY A 546 32.54 -0.53 -2.42
N ASP A 547 33.55 -0.56 -3.29
CA ASP A 547 34.86 0.07 -3.04
C ASP A 547 34.97 1.46 -3.72
N SER A 548 33.87 2.01 -4.26
CA SER A 548 33.82 3.34 -4.87
C SER A 548 33.49 4.44 -3.86
N ALA A 549 33.75 5.69 -4.23
CA ALA A 549 33.22 6.84 -3.50
C ALA A 549 31.68 6.91 -3.56
N PRO A 550 31.02 7.47 -2.52
CA PRO A 550 29.60 7.82 -2.51
C PRO A 550 29.21 8.76 -3.66
N LEU A 551 27.93 8.76 -4.04
CA LEU A 551 27.40 9.67 -5.06
C LEU A 551 27.26 11.11 -4.53
N ASP A 552 27.67 12.08 -5.33
CA ASP A 552 27.63 13.51 -4.99
C ASP A 552 26.31 14.16 -5.40
N GLY A 553 25.89 15.20 -4.66
CA GLY A 553 24.71 15.99 -4.98
C GLY A 553 23.39 15.20 -4.98
N LEU A 554 23.31 14.11 -4.21
CA LEU A 554 22.11 13.27 -4.11
C LEU A 554 20.87 14.06 -3.67
N THR A 555 19.83 14.04 -4.51
CA THR A 555 18.46 14.44 -4.16
C THR A 555 17.47 13.38 -4.62
N PHE A 556 16.30 13.36 -3.98
CA PHE A 556 15.28 12.33 -4.20
C PHE A 556 13.91 12.96 -4.42
N ALA A 557 13.17 12.45 -5.38
CA ALA A 557 11.77 12.83 -5.62
C ALA A 557 10.90 11.59 -5.78
N ALA A 558 9.73 11.63 -5.16
CA ALA A 558 8.67 10.66 -5.36
C ALA A 558 7.83 11.05 -6.57
N VAL A 559 7.70 10.13 -7.52
CA VAL A 559 6.82 10.30 -8.68
C VAL A 559 5.50 9.55 -8.38
N VAL A 560 4.41 10.31 -8.36
CA VAL A 560 3.05 9.84 -8.04
C VAL A 560 2.10 10.08 -9.21
N ARG A 561 0.97 9.36 -9.21
CA ARG A 561 -0.19 9.71 -10.04
C ARG A 561 -0.62 11.13 -9.71
N GLN A 562 -0.90 11.95 -10.71
CA GLN A 562 -1.55 13.25 -10.49
C GLN A 562 -3.07 13.10 -10.70
N PRO A 563 -3.87 12.88 -9.64
CA PRO A 563 -5.31 12.82 -9.78
C PRO A 563 -5.89 14.20 -10.11
N SER A 564 -7.06 14.19 -10.75
CA SER A 564 -7.88 15.37 -10.98
C SER A 564 -9.21 15.26 -10.22
N LEU A 565 -9.67 16.38 -9.66
CA LEU A 565 -11.02 16.52 -9.15
C LEU A 565 -11.92 17.00 -10.29
N VAL A 566 -13.00 16.28 -10.55
CA VAL A 566 -14.01 16.67 -11.54
C VAL A 566 -15.31 17.00 -10.80
N PHE A 567 -15.79 18.24 -10.93
CA PHE A 567 -16.96 18.77 -10.21
C PHE A 567 -17.77 19.73 -11.09
N SER A 568 -18.95 20.13 -10.63
CA SER A 568 -19.79 21.11 -11.33
C SER A 568 -19.86 22.42 -10.54
N LEU A 569 -19.48 23.53 -11.18
CA LEU A 569 -19.57 24.88 -10.62
C LEU A 569 -20.13 25.87 -11.64
N ALA A 570 -21.06 26.72 -11.21
CA ALA A 570 -21.47 27.89 -11.97
C ALA A 570 -20.30 28.89 -12.09
N THR A 571 -20.22 29.58 -13.22
CA THR A 571 -19.09 30.49 -13.55
C THR A 571 -18.90 31.60 -12.52
N GLY A 572 -17.66 31.80 -12.06
CA GLY A 572 -17.26 32.92 -11.21
C GLY A 572 -16.32 33.89 -11.91
N GLY A 573 -16.80 34.71 -12.86
CA GLY A 573 -16.12 35.92 -13.36
C GLY A 573 -14.71 35.80 -13.99
N GLY A 574 -14.06 34.63 -14.01
CA GLY A 574 -12.69 34.41 -14.51
C GLY A 574 -11.57 34.93 -13.59
N ALA A 575 -11.69 36.18 -13.13
CA ALA A 575 -10.75 36.82 -12.21
C ALA A 575 -10.99 36.44 -10.73
N GLU A 576 -12.21 36.03 -10.41
CA GLU A 576 -12.70 35.87 -9.04
C GLU A 576 -12.76 34.37 -8.63
N PRO A 577 -12.47 34.00 -7.37
CA PRO A 577 -12.38 32.60 -6.96
C PRO A 577 -13.78 31.98 -6.84
N ALA A 578 -14.11 31.03 -7.72
CA ALA A 578 -15.43 30.40 -7.82
C ALA A 578 -15.76 29.48 -6.64
N ALA A 579 -14.74 28.89 -6.00
CA ALA A 579 -14.85 28.02 -4.83
C ALA A 579 -13.56 28.10 -3.99
N VAL A 580 -13.55 27.42 -2.84
CA VAL A 580 -12.36 27.21 -2.00
C VAL A 580 -12.18 25.72 -1.79
N LEU A 581 -10.95 25.24 -2.01
CA LEU A 581 -10.48 23.92 -1.66
C LEU A 581 -9.98 23.94 -0.21
N TYR A 582 -10.43 23.03 0.64
CA TYR A 582 -9.94 22.80 2.00
C TYR A 582 -9.34 21.39 2.05
N PHE A 583 -8.17 21.22 2.66
CA PHE A 583 -7.45 19.94 2.60
C PHE A 583 -6.47 19.71 3.76
N GLY A 584 -5.89 18.50 3.82
CA GLY A 584 -5.03 18.02 4.92
C GLY A 584 -5.78 17.73 6.22
N GLY A 585 -7.11 17.69 6.17
CA GLY A 585 -7.96 17.56 7.34
C GLY A 585 -8.14 16.10 7.75
N GLY A 586 -7.10 15.42 8.24
CA GLY A 586 -7.12 13.98 8.54
C GLY A 586 -8.22 13.51 9.51
N ARG A 587 -8.88 14.42 10.24
CA ARG A 587 -10.07 14.13 11.06
C ARG A 587 -11.37 14.01 10.25
N ALA A 588 -11.40 14.44 8.99
CA ALA A 588 -12.56 14.35 8.12
C ALA A 588 -12.82 12.91 7.65
N TYR A 589 -14.10 12.53 7.64
CA TYR A 589 -14.53 11.27 7.02
C TYR A 589 -14.43 11.35 5.49
N ALA A 590 -14.24 10.21 4.82
CA ALA A 590 -14.29 10.15 3.36
C ALA A 590 -15.67 10.62 2.84
N PRO A 591 -15.72 11.53 1.84
CA PRO A 591 -16.98 12.01 1.30
C PRO A 591 -17.69 10.91 0.52
N ARG A 592 -19.02 10.97 0.48
CA ARG A 592 -19.87 10.05 -0.30
C ARG A 592 -20.80 10.88 -1.16
N TYR A 593 -20.40 11.09 -2.41
CA TYR A 593 -21.19 11.80 -3.41
C TYR A 593 -21.77 10.82 -4.42
N ASP A 594 -22.97 11.11 -4.94
CA ASP A 594 -23.62 10.29 -5.97
C ASP A 594 -22.78 10.18 -7.26
N LEU A 595 -21.95 11.19 -7.55
CA LEU A 595 -20.99 11.19 -8.66
C LEU A 595 -19.99 10.03 -8.61
N ALA A 596 -19.67 9.50 -7.43
CA ALA A 596 -18.76 8.37 -7.29
C ALA A 596 -19.31 7.09 -7.96
N GLY A 597 -20.64 6.95 -8.08
CA GLY A 597 -21.29 5.84 -8.77
C GLY A 597 -21.23 5.91 -10.31
N LEU A 598 -20.70 7.00 -10.88
CA LEU A 598 -20.56 7.18 -12.33
C LEU A 598 -19.23 6.67 -12.89
N LEU A 599 -18.19 6.50 -12.06
CA LEU A 599 -16.95 5.84 -12.47
C LEU A 599 -17.01 4.35 -12.11
N PRO A 600 -16.61 3.44 -13.03
CA PRO A 600 -16.56 2.02 -12.72
C PRO A 600 -15.39 1.71 -11.80
N ALA A 601 -15.57 0.73 -10.92
CA ALA A 601 -14.45 0.09 -10.22
C ALA A 601 -13.52 -0.60 -11.24
N SER A 602 -12.22 -0.66 -10.95
CA SER A 602 -11.22 -1.28 -11.84
C SER A 602 -11.66 -2.65 -12.34
N GLY A 603 -11.67 -2.82 -13.67
CA GLY A 603 -12.04 -4.07 -14.34
C GLY A 603 -13.53 -4.26 -14.66
N GLN A 604 -14.43 -3.34 -14.30
CA GLN A 604 -15.83 -3.40 -14.72
C GLN A 604 -16.08 -2.67 -16.05
N ALA A 605 -16.72 -3.37 -17.00
CA ALA A 605 -17.21 -2.75 -18.23
C ALA A 605 -18.58 -2.07 -17.97
N LEU A 606 -18.69 -0.80 -18.34
CA LEU A 606 -19.97 -0.09 -18.44
C LEU A 606 -20.52 -0.21 -19.87
N ALA A 607 -21.85 -0.17 -19.99
CA ALA A 607 -22.56 -0.12 -21.27
C ALA A 607 -23.65 0.96 -21.24
N GLY A 608 -24.08 1.41 -22.42
CA GLY A 608 -25.10 2.44 -22.58
C GLY A 608 -24.68 3.81 -22.03
N GLU A 609 -25.67 4.64 -21.68
CA GLU A 609 -25.49 6.04 -21.29
C GLU A 609 -24.52 6.26 -20.12
N ARG A 610 -24.45 5.31 -19.17
CA ARG A 610 -23.49 5.37 -18.05
C ARG A 610 -22.04 5.27 -18.54
N ALA A 611 -21.76 4.49 -19.58
CA ALA A 611 -20.43 4.44 -20.18
C ALA A 611 -20.07 5.77 -20.84
N SER A 612 -21.02 6.40 -21.54
CA SER A 612 -20.85 7.73 -22.15
C SER A 612 -20.63 8.83 -21.10
N ALA A 613 -21.37 8.79 -19.98
CA ALA A 613 -21.17 9.71 -18.86
C ALA A 613 -19.78 9.52 -18.21
N ALA A 614 -19.38 8.28 -17.94
CA ALA A 614 -18.06 7.95 -17.39
C ALA A 614 -16.92 8.38 -18.33
N ALA A 615 -17.10 8.20 -19.65
CA ALA A 615 -16.14 8.61 -20.67
C ALA A 615 -15.99 10.15 -20.71
N ARG A 616 -17.10 10.90 -20.64
CA ARG A 616 -17.05 12.37 -20.53
C ARG A 616 -16.40 12.85 -19.23
N LEU A 617 -16.64 12.18 -18.10
CA LEU A 617 -15.96 12.51 -16.85
C LEU A 617 -14.45 12.30 -16.94
N ARG A 618 -13.97 11.27 -17.64
CA ARG A 618 -12.53 11.00 -17.88
C ARG A 618 -11.90 11.82 -19.00
N ASP A 619 -12.69 12.41 -19.88
CA ASP A 619 -12.17 13.20 -21.01
C ASP A 619 -11.67 14.57 -20.52
N PRO A 620 -10.38 14.92 -20.71
CA PRO A 620 -9.87 16.24 -20.35
C PRO A 620 -10.56 17.39 -21.09
N SER A 621 -11.00 17.16 -22.33
CA SER A 621 -11.63 18.17 -23.20
C SER A 621 -13.10 18.43 -22.90
N ALA A 622 -13.77 17.51 -22.18
CA ALA A 622 -15.19 17.63 -21.83
C ALA A 622 -15.45 18.46 -20.57
N ALA A 623 -14.41 18.92 -19.88
CA ALA A 623 -14.49 19.72 -18.66
C ALA A 623 -13.58 20.94 -18.75
N VAL A 624 -14.05 22.08 -18.24
CA VAL A 624 -13.26 23.33 -18.20
C VAL A 624 -12.11 23.19 -17.21
N ALA A 625 -10.89 23.54 -17.62
CA ALA A 625 -9.74 23.55 -16.72
C ALA A 625 -9.95 24.55 -15.58
N ALA A 626 -9.91 24.05 -14.35
CA ALA A 626 -9.88 24.86 -13.13
C ALA A 626 -8.44 25.01 -12.65
N ARG A 627 -8.09 26.18 -12.11
CA ARG A 627 -6.79 26.47 -11.51
C ARG A 627 -6.90 26.64 -10.00
N LEU A 628 -5.88 26.19 -9.28
CA LEU A 628 -5.70 26.51 -7.87
C LEU A 628 -4.94 27.84 -7.72
N GLY A 629 -5.23 28.59 -6.66
CA GLY A 629 -4.42 29.71 -6.19
C GLY A 629 -3.27 29.25 -5.28
N SER A 630 -2.72 30.20 -4.52
CA SER A 630 -1.82 29.93 -3.40
C SER A 630 -2.47 29.01 -2.36
N VAL A 631 -1.65 28.13 -1.77
CA VAL A 631 -1.98 27.43 -0.53
C VAL A 631 -1.79 28.38 0.65
N GLU A 632 -2.78 28.46 1.52
CA GLU A 632 -2.82 29.34 2.68
C GLU A 632 -3.35 28.58 3.90
N ALA A 633 -2.92 28.98 5.11
CA ALA A 633 -3.46 28.43 6.35
C ALA A 633 -4.94 28.83 6.50
N ASN A 634 -5.79 27.87 6.88
CA ASN A 634 -7.21 28.11 7.09
C ASN A 634 -7.47 28.82 8.43
N PRO A 635 -8.00 30.06 8.45
CA PRO A 635 -8.25 30.80 9.69
C PRO A 635 -9.40 30.22 10.53
N LEU A 636 -10.22 29.32 9.97
CA LEU A 636 -11.28 28.61 10.70
C LEU A 636 -10.80 27.31 11.36
N PHE A 637 -9.54 26.90 11.14
CA PHE A 637 -9.04 25.60 11.59
C PHE A 637 -9.08 25.45 13.13
N ASP A 638 -9.77 24.41 13.59
CA ASP A 638 -9.74 23.99 14.98
C ASP A 638 -8.59 22.99 15.19
N GLY A 639 -7.44 23.52 15.59
CA GLY A 639 -6.25 22.74 15.93
C GLY A 639 -6.34 21.92 17.23
N ALA A 640 -7.51 21.84 17.88
CA ALA A 640 -7.69 21.00 19.06
C ALA A 640 -7.35 19.51 18.76
N PRO A 641 -6.49 18.87 19.57
CA PRO A 641 -6.06 17.50 19.33
C PRO A 641 -7.21 16.50 19.16
N ALA A 642 -7.10 15.61 18.18
CA ALA A 642 -8.11 14.56 17.91
C ALA A 642 -8.39 13.68 19.14
N LEU A 643 -7.35 13.31 19.87
CA LEU A 643 -7.43 12.56 21.13
C LEU A 643 -7.66 13.44 22.36
N GLY A 644 -8.05 14.71 22.21
CA GLY A 644 -8.34 15.63 23.31
C GLY A 644 -9.40 15.10 24.30
N PHE A 645 -10.29 14.21 23.86
CA PHE A 645 -11.23 13.51 24.75
C PHE A 645 -10.53 12.51 25.70
N ALA A 646 -9.43 11.90 25.25
CA ALA A 646 -8.63 10.91 25.99
C ALA A 646 -7.46 11.53 26.75
N MET A 647 -7.02 12.74 26.40
CA MET A 647 -5.95 13.50 27.05
C MET A 647 -6.40 14.04 28.42
N ARG A 648 -6.69 13.14 29.36
CA ARG A 648 -7.15 13.45 30.72
C ARG A 648 -6.30 12.71 31.76
N PRO A 649 -5.86 13.38 32.85
CA PRO A 649 -5.15 12.71 33.93
C PRO A 649 -6.10 11.74 34.66
N GLY A 650 -5.60 10.55 34.95
CA GLY A 650 -6.26 9.51 35.73
C GLY A 650 -5.90 9.57 37.22
N ALA A 651 -5.87 8.40 37.86
CA ALA A 651 -5.57 8.25 39.29
C ALA A 651 -4.14 8.70 39.64
N VAL A 652 -3.95 9.15 40.89
CA VAL A 652 -2.63 9.44 41.46
C VAL A 652 -1.91 8.12 41.78
N VAL A 653 -0.62 8.05 41.44
CA VAL A 653 0.25 6.89 41.67
C VAL A 653 1.20 7.19 42.83
N ASP A 654 1.39 6.25 43.75
CA ASP A 654 2.44 6.34 44.78
C ASP A 654 3.81 6.08 44.12
N THR A 655 4.46 7.15 43.65
CA THR A 655 5.73 7.09 42.92
C THR A 655 6.83 6.38 43.71
N ARG A 656 6.72 6.32 45.05
CA ARG A 656 7.72 5.74 45.96
C ARG A 656 7.85 4.21 45.85
N LEU A 657 6.92 3.56 45.15
CA LEU A 657 6.93 2.11 44.90
C LEU A 657 7.82 1.71 43.71
N TYR A 658 8.11 2.65 42.80
CA TYR A 658 8.84 2.42 41.55
C TYR A 658 10.33 2.74 41.73
N SER A 659 11.22 1.85 41.29
CA SER A 659 12.67 2.02 41.52
C SER A 659 13.35 2.99 40.56
N GLU A 660 12.88 3.07 39.31
CA GLU A 660 13.44 3.95 38.28
C GLU A 660 12.45 5.02 37.84
N ARG A 661 12.98 6.18 37.44
CA ARG A 661 12.22 7.31 36.89
C ARG A 661 12.98 7.96 35.74
N ARG A 662 12.30 8.09 34.58
CA ARG A 662 12.86 8.75 33.38
C ARG A 662 12.01 9.96 33.01
N ALA A 663 12.64 11.12 32.85
CA ALA A 663 11.97 12.36 32.48
C ALA A 663 11.66 12.41 30.98
N LEU A 664 10.43 12.83 30.65
CA LEU A 664 9.84 12.89 29.31
C LEU A 664 9.36 14.32 29.02
N GLY A 665 9.80 14.91 27.91
CA GLY A 665 9.24 16.12 27.32
C GLY A 665 8.31 15.76 26.17
N VAL A 666 7.01 16.02 26.33
CA VAL A 666 6.01 15.85 25.29
C VAL A 666 5.83 17.16 24.55
N ARG A 667 6.09 17.16 23.24
CA ARG A 667 5.87 18.30 22.35
C ARG A 667 4.41 18.35 21.87
N PRO A 668 3.90 19.51 21.40
CA PRO A 668 2.59 19.59 20.77
C PRO A 668 2.44 18.61 19.59
N SER A 669 1.29 17.94 19.51
CA SER A 669 0.92 16.97 18.48
C SER A 669 -0.48 17.30 17.99
N SER A 670 -0.68 17.38 16.67
CA SER A 670 -1.98 17.71 16.05
C SER A 670 -3.08 16.69 16.39
N GLU A 671 -2.68 15.45 16.64
CA GLU A 671 -3.59 14.35 16.99
C GLU A 671 -3.66 14.11 18.51
N GLY A 672 -2.74 14.69 19.29
CA GLY A 672 -2.66 14.48 20.74
C GLY A 672 -2.02 13.16 21.15
N LEU A 673 -1.40 12.45 20.20
CA LEU A 673 -0.66 11.22 20.42
C LEU A 673 0.86 11.48 20.35
N SER A 674 1.61 10.83 21.23
CA SER A 674 3.08 10.90 21.23
C SER A 674 3.72 9.52 21.43
N LEU A 675 4.80 9.25 20.69
CA LEU A 675 5.49 7.96 20.66
C LEU A 675 6.78 8.00 21.49
N LEU A 676 6.85 7.16 22.52
CA LEU A 676 8.04 6.89 23.31
C LEU A 676 8.55 5.48 23.01
N ARG A 677 9.81 5.37 22.57
CA ARG A 677 10.55 4.10 22.57
C ARG A 677 11.13 3.85 23.97
N LEU A 678 10.77 2.73 24.58
CA LEU A 678 11.40 2.28 25.82
C LEU A 678 12.82 1.83 25.52
N ARG A 679 13.80 2.27 26.32
CA ARG A 679 15.19 1.84 26.19
C ARG A 679 15.41 0.51 26.87
N ALA A 680 16.54 -0.12 26.56
CA ALA A 680 17.00 -1.32 27.26
C ALA A 680 17.06 -1.11 28.79
N GLU A 681 17.48 0.08 29.25
CA GLU A 681 17.44 0.54 30.64
C GLU A 681 16.03 0.40 31.26
N ASP A 682 15.01 0.96 30.61
CA ASP A 682 13.64 0.95 31.11
C ASP A 682 13.08 -0.49 31.19
N VAL A 683 13.37 -1.31 30.16
CA VAL A 683 12.89 -2.70 30.06
C VAL A 683 13.62 -3.64 31.02
N ALA A 684 14.86 -3.33 31.41
CA ALA A 684 15.61 -4.12 32.39
C ALA A 684 15.01 -4.05 33.79
N HIS A 685 14.54 -2.86 34.19
CA HIS A 685 13.91 -2.64 35.50
C HIS A 685 12.41 -2.91 35.50
N ALA A 686 11.73 -2.81 34.35
CA ALA A 686 10.34 -3.22 34.21
C ALA A 686 10.15 -4.75 34.31
N ARG A 687 8.96 -5.17 34.71
CA ARG A 687 8.55 -6.58 34.71
C ARG A 687 8.51 -7.16 33.28
N PRO A 688 8.67 -8.49 33.11
CA PRO A 688 8.55 -9.14 31.80
C PRO A 688 7.21 -8.94 31.08
N ASP A 689 6.13 -8.65 31.82
CA ASP A 689 4.79 -8.35 31.29
C ASP A 689 4.49 -6.84 31.17
N LEU A 690 5.46 -5.98 31.53
CA LEU A 690 5.37 -4.51 31.49
C LEU A 690 4.18 -3.92 32.27
N ALA A 691 3.59 -4.69 33.19
CA ALA A 691 2.43 -4.30 33.98
C ALA A 691 2.72 -3.16 34.97
N ASP A 692 3.99 -2.93 35.29
CA ASP A 692 4.52 -1.88 36.16
C ASP A 692 5.01 -0.64 35.41
N VAL A 693 4.89 -0.59 34.08
CA VAL A 693 5.10 0.68 33.37
C VAL A 693 4.02 1.67 33.82
N ARG A 694 4.40 2.92 34.07
CA ARG A 694 3.48 4.06 34.26
C ARG A 694 4.05 5.31 33.60
N VAL A 695 3.17 6.17 33.12
CA VAL A 695 3.50 7.56 32.76
C VAL A 695 2.69 8.46 33.67
N VAL A 696 3.34 9.41 34.35
CA VAL A 696 2.71 10.35 35.29
C VAL A 696 3.11 11.80 35.00
N ASP A 697 2.27 12.75 35.39
CA ASP A 697 2.64 14.17 35.43
C ASP A 697 3.38 14.55 36.73
N ALA A 698 3.78 15.82 36.85
CA ALA A 698 4.42 16.36 38.05
C ALA A 698 3.55 16.32 39.33
N ALA A 699 2.24 16.09 39.22
CA ALA A 699 1.34 15.86 40.35
C ALA A 699 1.11 14.35 40.61
N ALA A 700 1.95 13.48 40.03
CA ALA A 700 1.89 12.03 40.10
C ALA A 700 0.57 11.42 39.56
N ARG A 701 -0.21 12.14 38.75
CA ARG A 701 -1.41 11.58 38.10
C ARG A 701 -1.01 10.80 36.86
N GLN A 702 -1.55 9.60 36.73
CA GLN A 702 -1.28 8.68 35.63
C GLN A 702 -1.94 9.13 34.32
N TRP A 703 -1.24 9.01 33.20
CA TRP A 703 -1.75 9.37 31.87
C TRP A 703 -1.99 8.13 30.99
N PRO A 704 -3.04 8.14 30.14
CA PRO A 704 -3.39 6.99 29.32
C PRO A 704 -2.43 6.78 28.15
N TYR A 705 -2.07 5.52 27.91
CA TYR A 705 -1.21 5.13 26.80
C TYR A 705 -1.57 3.73 26.27
N LEU A 706 -1.12 3.44 25.05
CA LEU A 706 -1.07 2.08 24.49
C LEU A 706 0.36 1.58 24.47
N LEU A 707 0.56 0.26 24.53
CA LEU A 707 1.88 -0.35 24.58
C LEU A 707 1.96 -1.50 23.56
N GLU A 708 2.94 -1.41 22.66
CA GLU A 708 3.32 -2.43 21.68
C GLU A 708 4.60 -3.12 22.21
N PRO A 709 4.52 -4.36 22.75
CA PRO A 709 5.64 -4.96 23.50
C PRO A 709 6.79 -5.48 22.61
N ASP A 710 6.49 -5.86 21.37
CA ASP A 710 7.44 -6.45 20.41
C ASP A 710 7.62 -5.54 19.17
N ALA A 711 7.78 -4.24 19.40
CA ALA A 711 7.64 -3.20 18.38
C ALA A 711 8.90 -2.95 17.53
N ALA A 712 10.03 -2.61 18.17
CA ALA A 712 11.19 -2.05 17.47
C ALA A 712 12.44 -2.92 17.66
N PRO A 713 13.04 -3.45 16.58
CA PRO A 713 14.35 -4.08 16.66
C PRO A 713 15.45 -3.02 16.80
N GLU A 714 16.32 -3.16 17.81
CA GLU A 714 17.46 -2.26 18.04
C GLU A 714 18.76 -3.04 18.18
N TRP A 715 19.82 -2.59 17.50
CA TRP A 715 21.15 -3.18 17.61
C TRP A 715 21.97 -2.46 18.68
N GLN A 716 22.31 -3.16 19.75
CA GLN A 716 23.13 -2.66 20.85
C GLN A 716 24.50 -3.35 20.86
N PRO A 717 25.62 -2.62 21.07
CA PRO A 717 26.93 -3.22 21.16
C PRO A 717 27.05 -4.10 22.42
N LEU A 718 27.78 -5.21 22.30
CA LEU A 718 28.21 -6.05 23.41
C LEU A 718 29.72 -5.88 23.58
N GLY A 719 30.18 -5.72 24.82
CA GLY A 719 31.61 -5.76 25.10
C GLY A 719 32.15 -7.17 24.91
N ILE A 720 33.33 -7.30 24.29
CA ILE A 720 34.05 -8.58 24.17
C ILE A 720 35.35 -8.49 24.99
N PRO A 721 35.35 -8.93 26.25
CA PRO A 721 36.58 -9.17 27.00
C PRO A 721 37.42 -10.27 26.33
N SER A 722 38.73 -10.26 26.59
CA SER A 722 39.64 -11.31 26.13
C SER A 722 39.14 -12.71 26.50
N PRO A 723 39.15 -13.69 25.58
CA PRO A 723 38.61 -15.02 25.83
C PRO A 723 39.38 -15.77 26.90
N LEU A 724 38.64 -16.47 27.77
CA LEU A 724 39.21 -17.46 28.68
C LEU A 724 39.44 -18.76 27.92
N ARG A 725 40.68 -19.00 27.49
CA ARG A 725 41.09 -20.29 26.90
C ARG A 725 41.26 -21.35 27.98
N ARG A 726 40.63 -22.52 27.78
CA ARG A 726 40.89 -23.75 28.56
C ARG A 726 40.98 -24.91 27.58
N GLU A 727 42.15 -25.55 27.53
CA GLU A 727 42.44 -26.65 26.60
C GLU A 727 42.10 -26.26 25.14
N ARG A 728 41.17 -26.99 24.52
CA ARG A 728 40.72 -26.86 23.12
C ARG A 728 39.50 -25.95 22.94
N VAL A 729 39.19 -25.12 23.93
CA VAL A 729 37.96 -24.33 24.01
C VAL A 729 38.25 -22.90 24.46
N SER A 730 37.65 -21.92 23.78
CA SER A 730 37.62 -20.51 24.19
C SER A 730 36.24 -20.11 24.67
N ARG A 731 36.20 -19.36 25.78
CA ARG A 731 34.97 -18.80 26.36
C ARG A 731 34.99 -17.28 26.27
N TYR A 732 34.02 -16.71 25.57
CA TYR A 732 33.82 -15.26 25.42
C TYR A 732 32.63 -14.86 26.28
N ARG A 733 32.88 -14.11 27.36
CA ARG A 733 31.82 -13.57 28.23
C ARG A 733 31.36 -12.24 27.69
N LEU A 734 30.26 -12.25 26.93
CA LEU A 734 29.76 -11.06 26.26
C LEU A 734 29.17 -10.11 27.30
N ALA A 735 29.78 -8.94 27.45
CA ALA A 735 29.34 -7.91 28.39
C ALA A 735 28.10 -7.22 27.83
N LEU A 736 26.99 -7.35 28.56
CA LEU A 736 25.70 -6.76 28.22
C LEU A 736 25.69 -5.28 28.59
N PRO A 737 25.04 -4.39 27.82
CA PRO A 737 24.95 -2.96 28.13
C PRO A 737 24.11 -2.69 29.39
N VAL A 738 23.14 -3.56 29.68
CA VAL A 738 22.28 -3.55 30.86
C VAL A 738 21.86 -4.99 31.19
N SER A 739 21.50 -5.27 32.44
CA SER A 739 21.11 -6.60 32.93
C SER A 739 19.96 -6.49 33.93
N PRO A 740 18.85 -7.26 33.78
CA PRO A 740 18.57 -8.20 32.69
C PRO A 740 18.25 -7.49 31.35
N ILE A 741 18.33 -8.22 30.25
CA ILE A 741 18.05 -7.73 28.90
C ILE A 741 17.35 -8.81 28.06
N ARG A 742 16.44 -8.42 27.15
CA ARG A 742 15.76 -9.34 26.22
C ARG A 742 16.32 -9.20 24.81
N LEU A 743 16.84 -10.29 24.26
CA LEU A 743 17.48 -10.35 22.94
C LEU A 743 17.29 -11.74 22.30
N ASP A 744 17.38 -11.81 20.97
CA ASP A 744 17.08 -13.01 20.17
C ASP A 744 18.12 -13.30 19.07
N GLN A 745 19.10 -12.41 18.88
CA GLN A 745 20.17 -12.59 17.92
C GLN A 745 21.44 -11.90 18.42
N ILE A 746 22.61 -12.49 18.15
CA ILE A 746 23.90 -11.81 18.22
C ILE A 746 24.61 -11.86 16.87
N VAL A 747 25.39 -10.84 16.58
CA VAL A 747 26.27 -10.75 15.40
C VAL A 747 27.69 -10.46 15.88
N LEU A 748 28.65 -11.21 15.32
CA LEU A 748 30.06 -11.24 15.71
C LEU A 748 30.92 -10.85 14.51
N ASP A 749 31.69 -9.78 14.64
CA ASP A 749 32.58 -9.27 13.59
C ASP A 749 34.00 -9.79 13.81
N THR A 750 34.64 -10.34 12.77
CA THR A 750 36.00 -10.91 12.84
C THR A 750 36.71 -10.80 11.49
N ASP A 751 38.03 -10.60 11.52
CA ASP A 751 38.86 -10.61 10.31
C ASP A 751 39.32 -12.01 9.89
N THR A 752 39.08 -13.01 10.75
CA THR A 752 39.59 -14.38 10.54
C THR A 752 39.08 -14.89 9.19
N PRO A 753 39.95 -15.04 8.17
CA PRO A 753 39.51 -15.10 6.77
C PRO A 753 38.79 -16.41 6.42
N PHE A 754 39.00 -17.44 7.23
CA PHE A 754 38.33 -18.73 7.15
C PHE A 754 38.30 -19.37 8.55
N PHE A 755 37.16 -19.95 8.91
CA PHE A 755 37.02 -20.88 10.03
C PHE A 755 35.73 -21.69 9.90
N ASP A 756 35.73 -22.88 10.49
CA ASP A 756 34.54 -23.70 10.66
C ASP A 756 34.61 -24.40 12.03
N ARG A 757 34.01 -23.78 13.05
CA ARG A 757 34.15 -24.20 14.46
C ARG A 757 32.80 -24.44 15.12
N ALA A 758 32.69 -25.51 15.90
CA ALA A 758 31.49 -25.76 16.68
C ALA A 758 31.36 -24.74 17.83
N PHE A 759 30.15 -24.28 18.11
CA PHE A 759 29.88 -23.34 19.20
C PHE A 759 28.67 -23.76 20.03
N ARG A 760 28.64 -23.25 21.26
CA ARG A 760 27.48 -23.25 22.16
C ARG A 760 27.33 -21.85 22.76
N LEU A 761 26.14 -21.27 22.66
CA LEU A 761 25.78 -20.03 23.32
C LEU A 761 24.96 -20.35 24.57
N THR A 762 25.53 -20.04 25.73
CA THR A 762 24.90 -20.25 27.04
C THR A 762 24.56 -18.91 27.67
N ALA A 763 23.42 -18.85 28.37
CA ALA A 763 23.00 -17.66 29.11
C ALA A 763 22.57 -18.01 30.53
N THR A 764 22.78 -17.08 31.44
CA THR A 764 22.18 -17.11 32.77
C THR A 764 20.85 -16.36 32.70
N MET A 765 19.76 -17.02 33.05
CA MET A 765 18.41 -16.47 33.09
C MET A 765 18.18 -15.68 34.40
N GLU A 766 17.11 -14.88 34.45
CA GLU A 766 16.78 -14.05 35.63
C GLU A 766 16.54 -14.87 36.92
N ASP A 767 16.06 -16.11 36.79
CA ASP A 767 15.92 -17.09 37.89
C ASP A 767 17.25 -17.75 38.31
N LYS A 768 18.39 -17.25 37.78
CA LYS A 768 19.76 -17.75 37.95
C LYS A 768 20.01 -19.15 37.36
N ARG A 769 19.10 -19.72 36.57
CA ARG A 769 19.36 -20.97 35.85
C ARG A 769 20.25 -20.69 34.63
N GLU A 770 21.22 -21.56 34.38
CA GLU A 770 21.94 -21.57 33.11
C GLU A 770 21.13 -22.34 32.06
N SER A 771 21.04 -21.78 30.86
CA SER A 771 20.37 -22.38 29.70
C SER A 771 21.23 -22.25 28.44
N THR A 772 21.11 -23.21 27.52
CA THR A 772 21.73 -23.11 26.20
C THR A 772 20.73 -22.49 25.23
N LEU A 773 21.03 -21.30 24.72
CA LEU A 773 20.17 -20.58 23.76
C LEU A 773 20.36 -21.09 22.33
N ALA A 774 21.60 -21.37 21.94
CA ALA A 774 21.95 -21.86 20.62
C ALA A 774 23.16 -22.81 20.67
N GLN A 775 23.24 -23.71 19.69
CA GLN A 775 24.42 -24.52 19.42
C GLN A 775 24.49 -24.84 17.93
N GLY A 776 25.69 -24.92 17.36
CA GLY A 776 25.86 -25.10 15.92
C GLY A 776 27.32 -25.00 15.49
N ARG A 777 27.55 -24.47 14.28
CA ARG A 777 28.89 -24.19 13.76
C ARG A 777 28.96 -22.74 13.28
N LEU A 778 29.98 -22.00 13.72
CA LEU A 778 30.35 -20.69 13.18
C LEU A 778 31.20 -20.96 11.93
N VAL A 779 30.74 -20.47 10.77
CA VAL A 779 31.38 -20.77 9.48
C VAL A 779 31.65 -19.47 8.73
N GLN A 780 32.93 -19.22 8.46
CA GLN A 780 33.40 -18.17 7.58
C GLN A 780 34.14 -18.82 6.40
N ARG A 781 33.69 -18.55 5.17
CA ARG A 781 34.28 -19.10 3.95
C ARG A 781 35.41 -18.20 3.45
N ILE A 782 36.37 -18.82 2.75
CA ILE A 782 37.48 -18.12 2.07
C ILE A 782 36.91 -17.05 1.14
N GLY A 783 37.32 -15.79 1.33
CA GLY A 783 36.81 -14.62 0.62
C GLY A 783 36.92 -13.35 1.46
N LYS A 784 36.08 -12.34 1.18
CA LYS A 784 35.94 -11.14 2.04
C LYS A 784 35.31 -11.56 3.39
N PRO A 785 35.95 -11.30 4.55
CA PRO A 785 35.37 -11.57 5.86
C PRO A 785 33.98 -10.94 6.01
N ARG A 786 33.08 -11.60 6.73
CA ARG A 786 31.72 -11.11 6.98
C ARG A 786 31.33 -11.31 8.45
N PRO A 787 30.41 -10.49 8.98
CA PRO A 787 29.79 -10.73 10.28
C PRO A 787 29.13 -12.11 10.34
N VAL A 788 29.32 -12.83 11.44
CA VAL A 788 28.65 -14.12 11.69
C VAL A 788 27.49 -13.92 12.65
N SER A 789 26.28 -14.30 12.24
CA SER A 789 25.08 -14.25 13.08
C SER A 789 24.86 -15.56 13.86
N VAL A 790 24.28 -15.44 15.04
CA VAL A 790 23.75 -16.53 15.85
C VAL A 790 22.35 -16.15 16.30
N ASP A 791 21.37 -16.86 15.77
CA ASP A 791 19.93 -16.66 15.99
C ASP A 791 19.38 -17.66 17.03
N PHE A 792 18.45 -17.23 17.87
CA PHE A 792 17.83 -18.07 18.90
C PHE A 792 16.44 -17.53 19.33
N PRO A 793 15.60 -18.33 20.02
CA PRO A 793 14.34 -17.84 20.56
C PRO A 793 14.54 -16.65 21.53
N PRO A 794 13.69 -15.61 21.51
CA PRO A 794 13.84 -14.45 22.38
C PRO A 794 13.96 -14.81 23.86
N ALA A 795 15.07 -14.43 24.48
CA ALA A 795 15.40 -14.78 25.86
C ALA A 795 15.71 -13.53 26.70
N ARG A 796 15.20 -13.49 27.94
CA ARG A 796 15.54 -12.47 28.94
C ARG A 796 16.65 -13.01 29.83
N VAL A 797 17.83 -12.41 29.73
CA VAL A 797 19.10 -12.93 30.27
C VAL A 797 19.81 -11.90 31.15
N VAL A 798 20.55 -12.37 32.16
CA VAL A 798 21.41 -11.52 33.01
C VAL A 798 22.91 -11.63 32.67
N ALA A 799 23.32 -12.70 31.98
CA ALA A 799 24.68 -12.89 31.47
C ALA A 799 24.67 -13.80 30.24
N LEU A 800 25.69 -13.65 29.37
CA LEU A 800 25.82 -14.40 28.11
C LEU A 800 27.29 -14.87 27.91
N GLU A 801 27.50 -16.17 27.75
CA GLU A 801 28.81 -16.78 27.48
C GLU A 801 28.75 -17.59 26.17
N LEU A 802 29.57 -17.20 25.19
CA LEU A 802 29.79 -17.94 23.94
C LEU A 802 30.99 -18.87 24.14
N VAL A 803 30.79 -20.16 23.88
CA VAL A 803 31.80 -21.21 23.98
C VAL A 803 32.12 -21.73 22.59
N VAL A 804 33.36 -21.55 22.13
CA VAL A 804 33.83 -22.01 20.80
C VAL A 804 34.81 -23.16 20.99
N GLN A 805 34.62 -24.24 20.24
CA GLN A 805 35.56 -25.35 20.15
C GLN A 805 36.62 -25.01 19.10
N ASP A 806 37.80 -24.61 19.55
CA ASP A 806 38.93 -24.24 18.68
C ASP A 806 39.78 -25.43 18.27
N GLY A 807 39.70 -26.55 19.01
CA GLY A 807 40.60 -27.67 18.79
C GLY A 807 42.04 -27.27 19.16
N ASP A 808 42.98 -27.54 18.28
CA ASP A 808 44.39 -27.17 18.47
C ASP A 808 44.72 -25.78 17.87
N ASP A 809 43.76 -25.09 17.24
CA ASP A 809 43.92 -23.75 16.69
C ASP A 809 44.03 -22.64 17.76
N ALA A 810 44.40 -21.44 17.34
CA ALA A 810 44.28 -20.21 18.14
C ALA A 810 42.80 -19.74 18.26
N PRO A 811 42.40 -19.10 19.38
CA PRO A 811 41.07 -18.51 19.57
C PRO A 811 40.67 -17.54 18.43
N LEU A 812 39.37 -17.46 18.12
CA LEU A 812 38.85 -16.48 17.15
C LEU A 812 38.96 -15.06 17.70
N ALA A 813 39.60 -14.17 16.93
CA ALA A 813 39.67 -12.74 17.26
C ALA A 813 38.41 -12.03 16.76
N PHE A 814 37.48 -11.74 17.67
CA PHE A 814 36.30 -10.90 17.39
C PHE A 814 36.63 -9.42 17.65
N ARG A 815 36.36 -8.55 16.68
CA ARG A 815 36.54 -7.09 16.79
C ARG A 815 35.39 -6.42 17.53
N ALA A 816 34.17 -6.84 17.21
CA ALA A 816 32.95 -6.27 17.76
C ALA A 816 31.87 -7.36 17.88
N ALA A 817 30.95 -7.17 18.81
CA ALA A 817 29.73 -7.94 18.92
C ALA A 817 28.56 -6.99 19.11
N ARG A 818 27.40 -7.36 18.58
CA ARG A 818 26.14 -6.64 18.79
C ARG A 818 24.99 -7.61 18.98
N ALA A 819 24.07 -7.28 19.88
CA ALA A 819 22.82 -8.00 20.08
C ALA A 819 21.67 -7.26 19.40
N ARG A 820 20.70 -8.01 18.86
CA ARG A 820 19.40 -7.46 18.49
C ARG A 820 18.46 -7.58 19.70
N LEU A 821 18.00 -6.44 20.17
CA LEU A 821 16.95 -6.32 21.17
C LEU A 821 15.63 -6.11 20.43
N ILE A 822 14.53 -6.56 21.04
CA ILE A 822 13.18 -6.15 20.64
C ILE A 822 12.63 -5.30 21.77
N LEU A 823 12.47 -4.00 21.50
CA LEU A 823 12.09 -2.99 22.48
C LEU A 823 10.63 -2.55 22.30
N PRO A 824 9.89 -2.30 23.40
CA PRO A 824 8.52 -1.81 23.33
C PRO A 824 8.40 -0.35 22.85
N GLU A 825 7.29 -0.07 22.17
CA GLU A 825 6.83 1.28 21.85
C GLU A 825 5.59 1.63 22.71
N LEU A 826 5.55 2.85 23.23
CA LEU A 826 4.49 3.40 24.07
C LEU A 826 3.87 4.63 23.38
N PHE A 827 2.57 4.57 23.13
CA PHE A 827 1.79 5.63 22.48
C PHE A 827 0.98 6.38 23.55
N LEU A 828 1.48 7.51 23.99
CA LEU A 828 0.94 8.35 25.07
C LEU A 828 -0.09 9.35 24.54
N ALA A 829 -1.29 9.39 25.13
CA ALA A 829 -2.30 10.39 24.85
C ALA A 829 -2.30 11.48 25.94
N ALA A 830 -1.45 12.51 25.77
CA ALA A 830 -1.26 13.58 26.74
C ALA A 830 -0.93 14.92 26.05
N PRO A 831 -1.31 16.09 26.64
CA PRO A 831 -0.94 17.40 26.11
C PRO A 831 0.56 17.66 26.24
N ALA A 832 1.04 18.67 25.51
CA ALA A 832 2.42 19.12 25.63
C ALA A 832 2.77 19.49 27.07
N GLY A 833 3.95 19.09 27.53
CA GLY A 833 4.41 19.27 28.91
C GLY A 833 5.42 18.24 29.37
N ASP A 834 5.82 18.34 30.63
CA ASP A 834 6.79 17.43 31.27
C ASP A 834 6.09 16.29 32.02
N TYR A 835 6.55 15.07 31.77
CA TYR A 835 6.05 13.82 32.35
C TYR A 835 7.20 12.94 32.84
N PHE A 836 6.85 11.88 33.57
CA PHE A 836 7.79 10.88 34.05
C PHE A 836 7.31 9.47 33.70
N LEU A 837 8.18 8.69 33.08
CA LEU A 837 8.06 7.23 33.04
C LEU A 837 8.52 6.67 34.40
N LEU A 838 7.75 5.74 34.96
CA LEU A 838 8.09 4.97 36.16
C LEU A 838 8.06 3.47 35.82
N VAL A 839 9.04 2.73 36.35
CA VAL A 839 9.13 1.26 36.26
C VAL A 839 9.76 0.68 37.55
N GLY A 840 9.64 -0.62 37.76
CA GLY A 840 10.28 -1.34 38.88
C GLY A 840 9.39 -1.61 40.09
N ASP A 841 8.05 -1.54 39.97
CA ASP A 841 7.14 -2.06 40.99
C ASP A 841 6.77 -3.53 40.71
N PRO A 842 7.32 -4.51 41.45
CA PRO A 842 7.01 -5.91 41.21
C PRO A 842 5.55 -6.29 41.47
N LYS A 843 4.79 -5.50 42.23
CA LYS A 843 3.39 -5.78 42.58
C LYS A 843 2.35 -5.05 41.73
N ALA A 844 2.75 -4.09 40.90
CA ALA A 844 1.81 -3.32 40.09
C ALA A 844 0.90 -4.20 39.22
N SER A 845 -0.40 -3.90 39.20
CA SER A 845 -1.34 -4.45 38.22
C SER A 845 -1.20 -3.72 36.88
N ALA A 846 -1.45 -4.41 35.77
CA ALA A 846 -1.47 -3.75 34.46
C ALA A 846 -2.56 -2.65 34.44
N PRO A 847 -2.26 -1.45 33.90
CA PRO A 847 -3.24 -0.37 33.87
C PRO A 847 -4.32 -0.64 32.82
N SER A 848 -5.55 -0.21 33.09
CA SER A 848 -6.69 -0.36 32.17
C SER A 848 -7.19 1.02 31.76
N TYR A 849 -7.12 1.30 30.46
CA TYR A 849 -7.58 2.56 29.88
C TYR A 849 -8.70 2.32 28.88
N GLU A 850 -9.63 3.27 28.74
CA GLU A 850 -10.64 3.21 27.68
C GLU A 850 -10.02 3.30 26.28
N LEU A 851 -8.85 3.95 26.17
CA LEU A 851 -8.03 4.05 24.97
C LEU A 851 -7.74 2.66 24.34
N THR A 852 -7.57 1.62 25.17
CA THR A 852 -7.35 0.24 24.72
C THR A 852 -8.52 -0.33 23.92
N ARG A 853 -9.76 0.17 24.12
CA ARG A 853 -10.96 -0.26 23.38
C ARG A 853 -11.01 0.27 21.95
N VAL A 854 -10.19 1.27 21.63
CA VAL A 854 -10.12 1.95 20.31
C VAL A 854 -8.70 1.91 19.73
N ARG A 855 -7.90 0.89 20.09
CA ARG A 855 -6.50 0.71 19.68
C ARG A 855 -6.27 0.98 18.19
N ASP A 856 -7.07 0.35 17.32
CA ASP A 856 -6.91 0.46 15.86
C ASP A 856 -7.12 1.88 15.33
N VAL A 857 -7.96 2.68 15.99
CA VAL A 857 -8.21 4.10 15.66
C VAL A 857 -7.04 4.97 16.15
N VAL A 858 -6.52 4.68 17.36
CA VAL A 858 -5.42 5.43 17.96
C VAL A 858 -4.10 5.16 17.25
N LEU A 859 -3.84 3.93 16.81
CA LEU A 859 -2.63 3.61 16.03
C LEU A 859 -2.72 4.05 14.56
N ALA A 860 -3.88 4.55 14.12
CA ALA A 860 -4.08 5.11 12.78
C ALA A 860 -3.91 6.64 12.71
N VAL A 861 -3.78 7.34 13.86
CA VAL A 861 -3.44 8.77 13.89
C VAL A 861 -1.92 8.96 13.98
N SER A 862 -1.39 10.04 13.41
CA SER A 862 0.06 10.31 13.47
C SER A 862 0.51 10.63 14.90
N SER A 863 1.79 10.40 15.20
CA SER A 863 2.33 10.50 16.56
C SER A 863 3.64 11.31 16.59
N ALA A 864 3.75 12.24 17.53
CA ALA A 864 4.98 13.02 17.71
C ALA A 864 6.00 12.26 18.58
N PRO A 865 7.30 12.26 18.27
CA PRO A 865 8.30 11.61 19.11
C PRO A 865 8.42 12.31 20.48
N VAL A 866 8.48 11.52 21.55
CA VAL A 866 8.72 12.01 22.92
C VAL A 866 10.22 12.22 23.15
N GLU A 867 10.60 13.40 23.63
CA GLU A 867 11.96 13.62 24.10
C GLU A 867 12.14 12.97 25.46
N ALA A 868 13.09 12.06 25.60
CA ALA A 868 13.25 11.31 26.84
C ALA A 868 14.72 11.23 27.26
N ARG A 869 15.02 11.74 28.45
CA ARG A 869 16.36 11.83 29.03
C ARG A 869 16.94 10.43 29.34
N ALA A 870 18.12 10.33 29.94
CA ALA A 870 18.61 9.05 30.46
C ALA A 870 17.63 8.49 31.51
N SER A 871 17.50 7.15 31.58
CA SER A 871 16.81 6.51 32.71
C SER A 871 17.70 6.55 33.95
N GLY A 872 17.12 6.36 35.14
CA GLY A 872 17.90 6.37 36.38
C GLY A 872 17.05 6.26 37.64
N PRO A 873 17.72 6.13 38.81
CA PRO A 873 17.07 5.80 40.07
C PRO A 873 16.07 6.88 40.45
N ASN A 874 14.86 6.45 40.80
CA ASN A 874 13.80 7.34 41.23
C ASN A 874 14.16 7.96 42.61
N PRO A 875 14.30 9.29 42.73
CA PRO A 875 14.66 9.93 44.00
C PRO A 875 13.58 9.75 45.08
N ASP A 876 12.33 9.48 44.69
CA ASP A 876 11.22 9.26 45.62
C ASP A 876 11.15 7.81 46.15
N TYR A 877 11.95 6.89 45.60
CA TYR A 877 11.85 5.46 45.87
C TYR A 877 12.09 5.11 47.35
N SER A 878 11.18 4.35 47.95
CA SER A 878 11.26 3.94 49.35
C SER A 878 11.08 2.43 49.52
N ARG A 879 12.20 1.75 49.79
CA ARG A 879 12.21 0.32 50.18
C ARG A 879 11.34 0.04 51.41
N ALA A 880 11.24 0.99 52.34
CA ALA A 880 10.38 0.87 53.52
C ALA A 880 8.90 0.92 53.14
N ARG A 881 8.49 1.83 52.24
CA ARG A 881 7.13 1.91 51.71
C ARG A 881 6.75 0.61 50.99
N LEU A 882 7.62 0.12 50.11
CA LEU A 882 7.43 -1.15 49.39
C LEU A 882 7.32 -2.35 50.35
N ALA A 883 8.08 -2.35 51.46
CA ALA A 883 8.00 -3.40 52.48
C ALA A 883 6.69 -3.36 53.30
N ILE A 884 6.16 -2.17 53.58
CA ILE A 884 4.84 -1.99 54.22
C ILE A 884 3.74 -2.49 53.29
N GLU A 885 3.75 -2.10 52.01
CA GLU A 885 2.79 -2.56 51.00
C GLU A 885 2.85 -4.10 50.80
N ARG A 886 4.04 -4.68 50.90
CA ARG A 886 4.22 -6.15 50.91
C ARG A 886 3.60 -6.82 52.12
N ARG A 887 3.59 -6.18 53.29
CA ARG A 887 3.04 -6.71 54.55
C ARG A 887 1.55 -6.41 54.71
N GLY A 888 1.02 -5.40 54.00
CA GLY A 888 -0.39 -5.01 54.01
C GLY A 888 -1.36 -6.16 53.69
N ASP A 889 -1.01 -7.03 52.73
CA ASP A 889 -1.81 -8.21 52.37
C ASP A 889 -1.89 -9.28 53.49
N LEU A 890 -0.84 -9.38 54.31
CA LEU A 890 -0.75 -10.41 55.35
C LEU A 890 -1.62 -10.07 56.58
N VAL A 891 -1.83 -8.78 56.86
CA VAL A 891 -2.63 -8.35 58.02
C VAL A 891 -4.08 -8.83 57.93
N PRO A 892 -4.88 -8.55 56.88
CA PRO A 892 -6.25 -9.03 56.79
C PRO A 892 -6.32 -10.55 56.66
N GLN A 893 -5.31 -11.20 56.07
CA GLN A 893 -5.26 -12.67 55.99
C GLN A 893 -5.05 -13.31 57.38
N VAL A 894 -4.12 -12.78 58.19
CA VAL A 894 -3.90 -13.23 59.58
C VAL A 894 -5.10 -12.89 60.47
N LEU A 895 -5.75 -11.73 60.26
CA LEU A 895 -6.96 -11.34 60.99
C LEU A 895 -8.15 -12.25 60.63
N LEU A 896 -8.31 -12.60 59.35
CA LEU A 896 -9.29 -13.59 58.89
C LEU A 896 -9.03 -14.97 59.53
N TRP A 897 -7.79 -15.46 59.50
CA TRP A 897 -7.44 -16.75 60.10
C TRP A 897 -7.61 -16.77 61.63
N THR A 898 -7.27 -15.70 62.33
CA THR A 898 -7.49 -15.62 63.79
C THR A 898 -8.98 -15.54 64.14
N VAL A 899 -9.79 -14.79 63.39
CA VAL A 899 -11.26 -14.79 63.54
C VAL A 899 -11.85 -16.17 63.22
N LEU A 900 -11.38 -16.85 62.17
CA LEU A 900 -11.84 -18.19 61.80
C LEU A 900 -11.51 -19.22 62.89
N VAL A 901 -10.27 -19.22 63.40
CA VAL A 901 -9.84 -20.10 64.50
C VAL A 901 -10.62 -19.79 65.78
N ALA A 902 -10.82 -18.52 66.13
CA ALA A 902 -11.64 -18.13 67.27
C ALA A 902 -13.10 -18.61 67.13
N ALA A 903 -13.69 -18.47 65.93
CA ALA A 903 -15.04 -18.97 65.64
C ALA A 903 -15.13 -20.50 65.79
N VAL A 904 -14.15 -21.26 65.29
CA VAL A 904 -14.07 -22.72 65.47
C VAL A 904 -13.99 -23.09 66.96
N VAL A 905 -13.10 -22.43 67.72
CA VAL A 905 -12.96 -22.67 69.17
C VAL A 905 -14.27 -22.38 69.93
N VAL A 906 -14.94 -21.27 69.63
CA VAL A 906 -16.24 -20.92 70.22
C VAL A 906 -17.32 -21.94 69.86
N LEU A 907 -17.38 -22.39 68.60
CA LEU A 907 -18.33 -23.41 68.15
C LEU A 907 -18.08 -24.75 68.87
N THR A 908 -16.82 -25.18 69.00
CA THR A 908 -16.43 -26.40 69.72
C THR A 908 -16.74 -26.32 71.22
N ALA A 909 -16.55 -25.16 71.85
CA ALA A 909 -16.94 -24.94 73.24
C ALA A 909 -18.47 -25.00 73.44
N LEU A 910 -19.24 -24.46 72.49
CA LEU A 910 -20.71 -24.52 72.49
C LEU A 910 -21.24 -25.94 72.29
N THR A 911 -20.68 -26.72 71.35
CA THR A 911 -21.10 -28.12 71.14
C THR A 911 -20.73 -29.01 72.34
N LEU A 912 -19.53 -28.83 72.92
CA LEU A 912 -19.16 -29.51 74.18
C LEU A 912 -20.06 -29.12 75.36
N ARG A 913 -20.53 -27.87 75.41
CA ARG A 913 -21.47 -27.42 76.44
C ARG A 913 -22.86 -28.06 76.26
N LEU A 914 -23.39 -28.08 75.03
CA LEU A 914 -24.66 -28.78 74.74
C LEU A 914 -24.58 -30.28 75.06
N ALA A 915 -23.47 -30.94 74.70
CA ALA A 915 -23.26 -32.36 74.99
C ALA A 915 -23.22 -32.66 76.50
N ARG A 916 -22.79 -31.71 77.33
CA ARG A 916 -22.77 -31.84 78.80
C ARG A 916 -24.08 -31.46 79.49
N SER A 917 -25.00 -30.77 78.82
CA SER A 917 -26.30 -30.35 79.38
C SER A 917 -27.46 -31.28 79.02
N GLY A 918 -27.19 -32.40 78.33
CA GLY A 918 -28.20 -33.40 77.93
C GLY A 918 -28.38 -34.56 78.92
N GLY A 919 -27.84 -34.44 80.14
CA GLY A 919 -27.80 -35.53 81.12
C GLY A 919 -28.24 -35.09 82.50
N ASP A 920 -29.52 -34.72 82.66
CA ASP A 920 -30.24 -34.75 83.94
C ASP A 920 -31.77 -34.68 83.70
N THR A 921 -32.38 -35.85 83.55
CA THR A 921 -33.84 -36.05 83.68
C THR A 921 -34.07 -37.27 84.57
N PRO A 922 -34.51 -37.09 85.84
CA PRO A 922 -34.82 -38.22 86.71
C PRO A 922 -36.12 -38.92 86.29
N PRO A 923 -36.27 -40.24 86.54
CA PRO A 923 -37.49 -40.97 86.24
C PRO A 923 -38.64 -40.59 87.21
N PRO A 924 -39.91 -40.73 86.79
CA PRO A 924 -41.06 -40.41 87.64
C PRO A 924 -41.28 -41.44 88.75
N PRO A 925 -41.82 -41.04 89.91
CA PRO A 925 -42.20 -41.95 90.99
C PRO A 925 -43.52 -42.69 90.69
N ALA A 926 -43.73 -43.79 91.41
CA ALA A 926 -45.01 -44.50 91.53
C ALA A 926 -45.80 -44.01 92.74
#